data_AF-A0A8C4NKP3-F1
#
_entry.id   AF-A0A8C4NKP3-F1
#
_cell.length_a   1.000
_cell.length_b   1.000
_cell.length_c   1.000
_cell.angle_alpha   90.00
_cell.angle_beta   90.00
_cell.angle_gamma   90.00
#
_symmetry.space_group_name_H-M   'P 1'
#
loop_
_entity.id
_entity.type
_entity.pdbx_description
1 polymer ?
#
loop_
_entity_poly.entity_id
_entity_poly.type
_entity_poly.pdbx_seq_one_letter_code
_entity_poly.pdbx_strand_id
1 'polypeptide(L)'
;MSHYVNPCPQKPPGMKEEDEPEEEEEDELGHAETYAEYMPMKLKVGLRHPDPVVETSSLSSVNPPDVWYRLSIPEETIDRGCLSALQLEAITYAAQQHETFLPSGDRAAYLIGDGAGVGKGRTIAGIIYENYLLGRKRSLWFSVSNDLKYDAERDLRDIGAKNIQVHSLNKKGVIFATYSSLIGESQSGGKYKTRFQQLLHWCGEDFDGVIVYDECHKAKNVCPIGSSKPTKTGLAVLELQNKLPKARVVYASATGASEPRNMAYMNRLGIWGHKTPFREFCNFIQAVERRGVGAMEIVAMDMKLRGMYIARQLSFTGVTFKIEEVPLTQKYINMYNKSVRLVINIWISLCSPKSMWGQFWSAHQRFFKYLCIASKVRRVVQLAREEVQNGKCVVIGLQSTGEARTLEALEEGGGELNDFVSTAKGVLQSLIEKHFPAPDRQKLYSLLGIDLSKKKPRKHGGLSGTSSEESQSEESDKDSDDSFKSVSSPEVQDSCVTSEDAVDSAQKMKRDLLEKLEDLAEDLPPNTLDELIDELGGPDNVAEMTGRKGRVVSNDDGTITYESRSELDVPVEILNLTEKQRFMDGEKNIAIISEAASSGISLQADRRVKNQRRRVHMTLELPWSADRAIQQFGRTHRSNQVTAPEYVFLISELAGEQRFASIVAKRLESLGALTHGDRRATETRDLSRFNFDNKVSTSIVSEVINVFMLITEFFSSVEIQGGLIGVGLINVEDRSGTLSLDKDYNNIGKFLNRILGMEVQQQNALFQYFSDTLGAVIQEAKKNGRYDMGILDLGSGDEKVKKVDCRKFLTPGYTTSGHVELYTVSVERGMSWEEATHAWADQNGADDGFYVQVQELARLFLVYRPNTGRQLKLETYADIKKKFKKVLSEDAKQHWIDQYKSSAQICSHAYWRGNCKKASVGLQCEVGLRCRTYYVLCGSVLSVWNEVEVVLTPVSGTNVKVQIVRLRTEDGQRIVGKLKGFLGKTSLLGFLFFFLYFFFFSPPPPFLNKKKKKKNNKKKKKLFIFLKKKKKQTPKPYKKKKKKKKKKKKKKKKIKNFFFFFFIVFFYKLLVLIRTKTGV
;
A
#
# COMPACT_ATOMS: atom_id res chain seq x y z
N MET A 1 -7.47 -42.75 11.61
CA MET A 1 -7.89 -43.94 10.84
C MET A 1 -8.91 -43.51 9.79
N SER A 2 -9.17 -44.35 8.79
CA SER A 2 -10.07 -44.07 7.66
C SER A 2 -11.55 -44.04 8.03
N HIS A 3 -12.36 -43.20 7.37
CA HIS A 3 -13.56 -43.66 6.65
C HIS A 3 -14.12 -42.59 5.68
N TYR A 4 -14.58 -43.08 4.53
CA TYR A 4 -15.49 -42.52 3.51
C TYR A 4 -15.68 -41.00 3.32
N VAL A 5 -15.26 -40.54 2.13
CA VAL A 5 -15.94 -39.48 1.36
C VAL A 5 -16.72 -40.17 0.23
N ASN A 6 -17.95 -39.73 -0.06
CA ASN A 6 -18.78 -40.24 -1.17
C ASN A 6 -19.22 -39.09 -2.12
N PRO A 7 -19.62 -39.38 -3.38
CA PRO A 7 -19.60 -38.37 -4.45
C PRO A 7 -20.89 -37.54 -4.62
N CYS A 8 -20.73 -36.38 -5.26
CA CYS A 8 -21.80 -35.49 -5.71
C CYS A 8 -22.64 -36.13 -6.84
N PRO A 9 -23.96 -35.83 -6.98
CA PRO A 9 -24.85 -36.62 -7.84
C PRO A 9 -24.70 -36.36 -9.35
N GLN A 10 -25.01 -37.39 -10.14
CA GLN A 10 -24.94 -37.37 -11.61
C GLN A 10 -26.07 -36.55 -12.26
N LYS A 11 -25.80 -35.97 -13.43
CA LYS A 11 -26.80 -35.36 -14.32
C LYS A 11 -27.13 -36.29 -15.50
N PRO A 12 -28.35 -36.23 -16.07
CA PRO A 12 -28.78 -37.12 -17.14
C PRO A 12 -28.08 -36.80 -18.49
N PRO A 13 -27.88 -37.82 -19.36
CA PRO A 13 -27.24 -37.65 -20.66
C PRO A 13 -28.24 -37.16 -21.74
N GLY A 14 -27.78 -36.31 -22.66
CA GLY A 14 -28.46 -36.12 -23.95
C GLY A 14 -28.53 -34.71 -24.52
N MET A 15 -27.41 -34.21 -25.06
CA MET A 15 -27.33 -33.63 -26.43
C MET A 15 -25.86 -33.39 -26.79
N LYS A 16 -25.49 -33.60 -28.06
CA LYS A 16 -24.12 -33.42 -28.55
C LYS A 16 -23.93 -32.03 -29.15
N GLU A 17 -23.06 -31.23 -28.55
CA GLU A 17 -22.26 -30.19 -29.22
C GLU A 17 -21.07 -29.85 -28.30
N GLU A 18 -19.92 -30.50 -28.56
CA GLU A 18 -18.69 -30.29 -27.79
C GLU A 18 -17.93 -29.07 -28.35
N ASP A 19 -18.26 -27.87 -27.88
CA ASP A 19 -17.30 -26.78 -27.86
C ASP A 19 -16.22 -27.11 -26.82
N GLU A 20 -15.05 -27.57 -27.27
CA GLU A 20 -13.85 -27.66 -26.43
C GLU A 20 -13.61 -26.32 -25.72
N PRO A 21 -13.36 -26.27 -24.40
CA PRO A 21 -12.92 -25.03 -23.78
C PRO A 21 -11.58 -24.61 -24.40
N GLU A 22 -11.48 -23.38 -24.92
CA GLU A 22 -10.20 -22.86 -25.43
C GLU A 22 -9.18 -22.87 -24.26
N GLU A 23 -8.17 -23.74 -24.32
CA GLU A 23 -7.06 -23.75 -23.35
C GLU A 23 -6.24 -22.47 -23.51
N GLU A 24 -6.60 -21.43 -22.76
CA GLU A 24 -5.73 -20.26 -22.57
C GLU A 24 -4.51 -20.68 -21.72
N GLU A 25 -3.31 -20.39 -22.24
CA GLU A 25 -2.05 -20.85 -21.65
C GLU A 25 -1.72 -20.10 -20.35
N GLU A 26 -1.40 -20.83 -19.27
CA GLU A 26 -0.98 -20.26 -17.98
C GLU A 26 0.45 -19.69 -18.06
N ASP A 27 0.57 -18.48 -18.61
CA ASP A 27 1.77 -17.64 -18.61
C ASP A 27 2.11 -17.13 -17.18
N GLU A 28 2.50 -18.01 -16.25
CA GLU A 28 3.06 -17.61 -14.96
C GLU A 28 4.60 -17.53 -15.01
N LEU A 29 5.12 -16.32 -14.86
CA LEU A 29 6.52 -15.97 -15.16
C LEU A 29 7.45 -16.09 -13.96
N GLY A 30 8.73 -16.35 -14.23
CA GLY A 30 9.76 -16.46 -13.20
C GLY A 30 9.95 -15.18 -12.40
N HIS A 31 10.08 -15.31 -11.08
CA HIS A 31 10.38 -14.19 -10.19
C HIS A 31 11.73 -13.55 -10.57
N ALA A 32 11.70 -12.29 -11.03
CA ALA A 32 12.91 -11.54 -11.31
C ALA A 32 13.68 -11.16 -10.03
N GLU A 33 14.96 -10.80 -10.19
CA GLU A 33 15.70 -10.03 -9.20
C GLU A 33 14.93 -8.72 -8.90
N THR A 34 14.29 -8.61 -7.73
CA THR A 34 13.52 -7.42 -7.33
C THR A 34 14.40 -6.17 -7.14
N TYR A 35 15.71 -6.36 -6.93
CA TYR A 35 16.70 -5.33 -6.66
C TYR A 35 17.97 -5.50 -7.51
N ALA A 36 18.71 -4.40 -7.69
CA ALA A 36 20.04 -4.37 -8.28
C ALA A 36 21.00 -3.64 -7.33
N GLU A 37 22.27 -4.05 -7.25
CA GLU A 37 23.29 -3.26 -6.56
C GLU A 37 23.46 -1.90 -7.26
N TYR A 38 23.63 -0.85 -6.45
CA TYR A 38 23.70 0.53 -6.91
C TYR A 38 25.10 1.13 -6.75
N MET A 39 25.61 1.71 -7.83
CA MET A 39 26.76 2.59 -7.83
C MET A 39 26.48 3.80 -8.75
N PRO A 40 26.88 5.04 -8.39
CA PRO A 40 26.75 6.19 -9.27
C PRO A 40 27.40 5.96 -10.64
N MET A 41 26.61 6.06 -11.70
CA MET A 41 27.08 5.84 -13.09
C MET A 41 27.55 7.13 -13.77
N LYS A 42 27.09 8.29 -13.29
CA LYS A 42 27.31 9.60 -13.91
C LYS A 42 28.30 10.46 -13.12
N LEU A 43 28.18 10.50 -11.80
CA LEU A 43 29.17 11.13 -10.93
C LEU A 43 30.35 10.17 -10.68
N LYS A 44 31.58 10.65 -10.87
CA LYS A 44 32.83 9.89 -10.71
C LYS A 44 33.66 10.33 -9.48
N VAL A 45 33.01 10.90 -8.46
CA VAL A 45 33.65 11.61 -7.35
C VAL A 45 33.19 11.03 -6.00
N GLY A 46 34.14 10.87 -5.08
CA GLY A 46 33.93 10.31 -3.74
C GLY A 46 34.06 8.79 -3.65
N LEU A 47 34.16 8.30 -2.42
CA LEU A 47 34.37 6.88 -2.13
C LEU A 47 33.07 6.06 -2.19
N ARG A 48 33.17 4.74 -2.41
CA ARG A 48 32.03 3.81 -2.29
C ARG A 48 31.40 3.93 -0.91
N HIS A 49 30.08 3.78 -0.82
CA HIS A 49 29.37 3.75 0.45
C HIS A 49 29.82 2.53 1.30
N PRO A 50 29.94 2.64 2.64
CA PRO A 50 30.57 1.60 3.47
C PRO A 50 29.89 0.21 3.40
N ASP A 51 28.58 0.20 3.18
CA ASP A 51 27.75 -1.01 3.08
C ASP A 51 27.09 -1.10 1.69
N PRO A 52 26.79 -2.31 1.18
CA PRO A 52 26.10 -2.46 -0.11
C PRO A 52 24.74 -1.75 -0.12
N VAL A 53 24.50 -0.97 -1.17
CA VAL A 53 23.25 -0.24 -1.41
C VAL A 53 22.64 -0.73 -2.70
N VAL A 54 21.32 -0.87 -2.72
CA VAL A 54 20.51 -1.39 -3.83
C VAL A 54 19.44 -0.39 -4.26
N GLU A 55 18.97 -0.49 -5.50
CA GLU A 55 17.70 0.11 -5.93
C GLU A 55 16.78 -0.96 -6.52
N THR A 56 15.48 -0.67 -6.66
CA THR A 56 14.54 -1.62 -7.28
C THR A 56 14.97 -1.90 -8.71
N SER A 57 14.78 -3.13 -9.20
CA SER A 57 15.18 -3.46 -10.57
C SER A 57 14.43 -2.62 -11.61
N SER A 58 13.22 -2.14 -11.28
CA SER A 58 12.52 -1.11 -12.07
C SER A 58 13.21 0.25 -12.13
N LEU A 59 13.77 0.76 -11.03
CA LEU A 59 14.57 1.99 -11.09
C LEU A 59 15.90 1.76 -11.81
N SER A 60 16.49 0.56 -11.67
CA SER A 60 17.77 0.19 -12.31
C SER A 60 17.74 0.23 -13.85
N SER A 61 16.59 0.03 -14.50
CA SER A 61 16.48 0.13 -15.96
C SER A 61 16.43 1.57 -16.50
N VAL A 62 16.49 2.59 -15.64
CA VAL A 62 16.40 4.00 -16.03
C VAL A 62 17.57 4.79 -15.47
N ASN A 63 18.40 5.29 -16.38
CA ASN A 63 19.54 6.13 -16.03
C ASN A 63 19.07 7.53 -15.58
N PRO A 64 19.70 8.12 -14.54
CA PRO A 64 19.52 9.53 -14.24
C PRO A 64 20.15 10.42 -15.34
N PRO A 65 19.78 11.71 -15.44
CA PRO A 65 20.29 12.60 -16.47
C PRO A 65 21.80 12.88 -16.29
N ASP A 66 22.44 13.42 -17.31
CA ASP A 66 23.86 13.76 -17.25
C ASP A 66 24.17 14.81 -16.17
N VAL A 67 25.35 14.66 -15.56
CA VAL A 67 25.86 15.57 -14.54
C VAL A 67 26.61 16.72 -15.21
N TRP A 68 26.19 17.94 -14.89
CA TRP A 68 26.78 19.20 -15.36
C TRP A 68 27.07 20.20 -14.23
N TYR A 69 26.57 19.95 -13.02
CA TYR A 69 26.85 20.78 -11.85
C TYR A 69 28.14 20.35 -11.15
N ARG A 70 28.96 21.34 -10.76
CA ARG A 70 30.19 21.13 -9.98
C ARG A 70 29.92 21.54 -8.53
N LEU A 71 30.15 20.63 -7.59
CA LEU A 71 30.02 20.90 -6.15
C LEU A 71 31.12 21.87 -5.68
N SER A 72 30.79 22.63 -4.64
CA SER A 72 31.67 23.54 -3.88
C SER A 72 32.18 22.89 -2.59
N ILE A 73 31.61 21.76 -2.16
CA ILE A 73 32.07 20.96 -1.01
C ILE A 73 33.59 20.69 -1.13
N PRO A 74 34.39 20.91 -0.07
CA PRO A 74 35.84 20.71 -0.12
C PRO A 74 36.26 19.28 -0.48
N GLU A 75 37.35 19.16 -1.24
CA GLU A 75 37.96 17.88 -1.62
C GLU A 75 38.32 17.04 -0.37
N GLU A 76 38.79 17.68 0.72
CA GLU A 76 39.01 17.01 2.00
C GLU A 76 37.76 16.30 2.58
N THR A 77 36.55 16.87 2.44
CA THR A 77 35.30 16.22 2.88
C THR A 77 34.95 15.00 2.01
N ILE A 78 35.36 15.01 0.74
CA ILE A 78 35.11 13.98 -0.25
C ILE A 78 36.11 12.82 -0.08
N ASP A 79 37.40 13.13 0.01
CA ASP A 79 38.50 12.18 0.04
C ASP A 79 38.61 11.45 1.39
N ARG A 80 38.24 12.11 2.50
CA ARG A 80 38.04 11.45 3.81
C ARG A 80 36.82 10.53 3.85
N GLY A 81 35.99 10.49 2.79
CA GLY A 81 34.78 9.67 2.71
C GLY A 81 33.65 10.12 3.64
N CYS A 82 33.68 11.34 4.17
CA CYS A 82 32.64 11.86 5.07
C CYS A 82 31.26 11.90 4.38
N LEU A 83 31.27 12.15 3.07
CA LEU A 83 30.16 11.91 2.14
C LEU A 83 30.59 10.86 1.11
N SER A 84 29.80 9.79 0.97
CA SER A 84 30.01 8.76 -0.06
C SER A 84 29.54 9.23 -1.44
N ALA A 85 30.05 8.60 -2.51
CA ALA A 85 29.71 8.92 -3.90
C ALA A 85 28.20 8.98 -4.16
N LEU A 86 27.40 8.08 -3.57
CA LEU A 86 25.94 8.07 -3.75
C LEU A 86 25.23 9.20 -3.00
N GLN A 87 25.82 9.71 -1.92
CA GLN A 87 25.33 10.88 -1.19
C GLN A 87 25.70 12.16 -1.95
N LEU A 88 26.93 12.25 -2.46
CA LEU A 88 27.39 13.33 -3.34
C LEU A 88 26.54 13.40 -4.63
N GLU A 89 26.23 12.27 -5.26
CA GLU A 89 25.34 12.21 -6.43
C GLU A 89 23.95 12.79 -6.15
N ALA A 90 23.35 12.46 -5.00
CA ALA A 90 22.06 13.02 -4.60
C ALA A 90 22.15 14.53 -4.29
N ILE A 91 23.26 15.01 -3.73
CA ILE A 91 23.52 16.44 -3.53
C ILE A 91 23.66 17.15 -4.89
N THR A 92 24.41 16.57 -5.84
CA THR A 92 24.60 17.10 -7.20
C THR A 92 23.28 17.19 -7.97
N TYR A 93 22.45 16.14 -7.95
CA TYR A 93 21.15 16.19 -8.62
C TYR A 93 20.16 17.15 -7.93
N ALA A 94 20.17 17.24 -6.60
CA ALA A 94 19.40 18.25 -5.89
C ALA A 94 19.81 19.68 -6.33
N ALA A 95 21.11 19.95 -6.43
CA ALA A 95 21.62 21.25 -6.85
C ALA A 95 21.30 21.58 -8.33
N GLN A 96 21.43 20.60 -9.25
CA GLN A 96 21.00 20.74 -10.65
C GLN A 96 19.51 21.09 -10.77
N GLN A 97 18.67 20.37 -10.02
CA GLN A 97 17.23 20.58 -10.00
C GLN A 97 16.88 21.93 -9.36
N HIS A 98 17.62 22.36 -8.33
CA HIS A 98 17.44 23.66 -7.69
C HIS A 98 17.76 24.85 -8.60
N GLU A 99 18.63 24.74 -9.60
CA GLU A 99 18.81 25.85 -10.57
C GLU A 99 17.73 25.90 -11.68
N THR A 100 16.75 24.98 -11.66
CA THR A 100 15.60 24.99 -12.56
C THR A 100 14.39 25.73 -11.95
N PHE A 101 13.71 26.53 -12.76
CA PHE A 101 12.41 27.14 -12.42
C PHE A 101 11.26 26.48 -13.19
N LEU A 102 10.14 26.26 -12.53
CA LEU A 102 8.92 25.70 -13.10
C LEU A 102 8.15 26.76 -13.91
N PRO A 103 7.25 26.36 -14.84
CA PRO A 103 6.44 27.29 -15.63
C PRO A 103 5.45 28.17 -14.84
N SER A 104 5.32 27.98 -13.53
CA SER A 104 4.59 28.85 -12.59
C SER A 104 5.43 30.04 -12.08
N GLY A 105 6.76 29.96 -12.14
CA GLY A 105 7.69 30.90 -11.49
C GLY A 105 8.30 30.38 -10.19
N ASP A 106 7.85 29.23 -9.66
CA ASP A 106 8.45 28.58 -8.50
C ASP A 106 9.78 27.90 -8.85
N ARG A 107 10.75 27.91 -7.93
CA ARG A 107 11.95 27.09 -8.05
C ARG A 107 11.60 25.61 -7.85
N ALA A 108 12.11 24.75 -8.74
CA ALA A 108 11.85 23.32 -8.71
C ALA A 108 12.46 22.64 -7.47
N ALA A 109 11.86 21.52 -7.07
CA ALA A 109 12.25 20.75 -5.89
C ALA A 109 12.79 19.37 -6.26
N TYR A 110 13.52 18.78 -5.30
CA TYR A 110 14.11 17.43 -5.37
C TYR A 110 13.52 16.54 -4.28
N LEU A 111 13.32 15.24 -4.57
CA LEU A 111 12.84 14.24 -3.62
C LEU A 111 13.91 13.17 -3.34
N ILE A 112 14.38 13.11 -2.09
CA ILE A 112 15.21 12.02 -1.58
C ILE A 112 14.27 10.90 -1.10
N GLY A 113 14.15 9.85 -1.90
CA GLY A 113 13.40 8.63 -1.59
C GLY A 113 14.24 7.52 -0.94
N ASP A 114 15.51 7.79 -0.58
CA ASP A 114 16.39 6.79 0.02
C ASP A 114 15.84 6.21 1.33
N GLY A 115 16.15 4.93 1.57
CA GLY A 115 15.67 4.13 2.70
C GLY A 115 16.22 4.52 4.07
N ALA A 116 16.03 3.63 5.05
CA ALA A 116 16.77 3.71 6.31
C ALA A 116 18.26 3.40 6.08
N GLY A 117 19.14 3.97 6.90
CA GLY A 117 20.57 3.65 6.92
C GLY A 117 21.43 4.17 5.76
N VAL A 118 20.88 4.50 4.58
CA VAL A 118 21.62 5.08 3.42
C VAL A 118 22.22 6.48 3.70
N GLY A 119 21.92 7.08 4.86
CA GLY A 119 22.50 8.34 5.31
C GLY A 119 21.77 9.60 4.82
N LYS A 120 20.43 9.55 4.69
CA LYS A 120 19.59 10.71 4.31
C LYS A 120 19.96 12.01 5.05
N GLY A 121 20.17 11.95 6.36
CA GLY A 121 20.51 13.13 7.17
C GLY A 121 21.86 13.77 6.76
N ARG A 122 22.89 12.97 6.47
CA ARG A 122 24.15 13.46 5.87
C ARG A 122 23.95 14.00 4.46
N THR A 123 23.11 13.40 3.63
CA THR A 123 22.75 13.95 2.30
C THR A 123 22.08 15.33 2.42
N ILE A 124 21.14 15.47 3.35
CA ILE A 124 20.46 16.74 3.67
C ILE A 124 21.47 17.78 4.17
N ALA A 125 22.33 17.40 5.12
CA ALA A 125 23.39 18.23 5.65
C ALA A 125 24.35 18.69 4.53
N GLY A 126 24.67 17.82 3.56
CA GLY A 126 25.46 18.16 2.39
C GLY A 126 24.80 19.17 1.44
N ILE A 127 23.49 19.05 1.19
CA ILE A 127 22.73 20.06 0.41
C ILE A 127 22.73 21.42 1.13
N ILE A 128 22.59 21.42 2.46
CA ILE A 128 22.69 22.63 3.28
C ILE A 128 24.12 23.20 3.21
N TYR A 129 25.16 22.36 3.29
CA TYR A 129 26.55 22.78 3.29
C TYR A 129 26.97 23.38 1.94
N GLU A 130 26.63 22.75 0.81
CA GLU A 130 26.82 23.29 -0.55
C GLU A 130 26.19 24.70 -0.67
N ASN A 131 24.93 24.85 -0.26
CA ASN A 131 24.25 26.13 -0.30
C ASN A 131 24.85 27.17 0.67
N TYR A 132 25.33 26.74 1.84
CA TYR A 132 26.02 27.60 2.79
C TYR A 132 27.36 28.09 2.24
N LEU A 133 28.13 27.24 1.55
CA LEU A 133 29.37 27.62 0.87
C LEU A 133 29.08 28.66 -0.22
N LEU A 134 28.04 28.45 -1.02
CA LEU A 134 27.48 29.41 -2.00
C LEU A 134 26.76 30.63 -1.37
N GLY A 135 27.11 31.01 -0.14
CA GLY A 135 26.65 32.24 0.52
C GLY A 135 25.25 32.18 1.14
N ARG A 136 24.46 31.12 0.96
CA ARG A 136 23.06 31.02 1.45
C ARG A 136 23.01 30.59 2.91
N LYS A 137 23.49 31.46 3.80
CA LYS A 137 23.68 31.22 5.26
C LYS A 137 22.37 31.07 6.09
N ARG A 138 21.23 30.75 5.47
CA ARG A 138 19.92 30.55 6.11
C ARG A 138 19.21 29.35 5.49
N SER A 139 18.88 28.34 6.30
CA SER A 139 18.08 27.18 5.89
C SER A 139 17.04 26.81 6.95
N LEU A 140 15.94 26.18 6.52
CA LEU A 140 14.93 25.58 7.39
C LEU A 140 15.02 24.05 7.30
N TRP A 141 14.97 23.36 8.44
CA TRP A 141 14.86 21.89 8.52
C TRP A 141 13.63 21.54 9.34
N PHE A 142 12.59 21.02 8.66
CA PHE A 142 11.39 20.50 9.31
C PHE A 142 11.48 18.99 9.44
N SER A 143 11.24 18.45 10.63
CA SER A 143 11.19 16.99 10.88
C SER A 143 10.12 16.62 11.93
N VAL A 144 10.16 15.39 12.45
CA VAL A 144 9.06 14.79 13.24
C VAL A 144 9.14 14.99 14.75
N SER A 145 10.35 14.99 15.31
CA SER A 145 10.60 15.20 16.75
C SER A 145 11.72 16.23 16.97
N ASN A 146 11.80 16.80 18.16
CA ASN A 146 12.88 17.71 18.53
C ASN A 146 14.22 16.97 18.67
N ASP A 147 14.21 15.70 19.07
CA ASP A 147 15.41 14.87 19.29
C ASP A 147 16.29 14.76 18.03
N LEU A 148 15.64 14.72 16.85
CA LEU A 148 16.28 14.72 15.54
C LEU A 148 17.08 16.01 15.23
N LYS A 149 16.97 17.06 16.08
CA LYS A 149 17.90 18.20 16.07
C LYS A 149 19.34 17.75 16.35
N TYR A 150 19.52 16.80 17.27
CA TYR A 150 20.84 16.28 17.63
C TYR A 150 21.41 15.37 16.52
N ASP A 151 20.55 14.63 15.81
CA ASP A 151 20.91 13.95 14.56
C ASP A 151 21.35 14.94 13.47
N ALA A 152 20.59 16.02 13.23
CA ALA A 152 20.92 17.05 12.25
C ALA A 152 22.25 17.78 12.58
N GLU A 153 22.50 18.06 13.86
CA GLU A 153 23.78 18.59 14.32
C GLU A 153 24.93 17.61 14.13
N ARG A 154 24.74 16.33 14.47
CA ARG A 154 25.75 15.28 14.24
C ARG A 154 26.06 15.21 12.74
N ASP A 155 25.04 15.12 11.89
CA ASP A 155 25.25 14.90 10.46
C ASP A 155 25.93 16.09 9.77
N LEU A 156 25.75 17.32 10.28
CA LEU A 156 26.55 18.48 9.89
C LEU A 156 28.01 18.41 10.40
N ARG A 157 28.24 17.97 11.65
CA ARG A 157 29.61 17.78 12.20
C ARG A 157 30.38 16.67 11.48
N ASP A 158 29.72 15.55 11.17
CA ASP A 158 30.26 14.36 10.51
C ASP A 158 30.79 14.67 9.09
N ILE A 159 30.17 15.62 8.38
CA ILE A 159 30.61 16.06 7.04
C ILE A 159 31.62 17.23 7.06
N GLY A 160 32.11 17.61 8.25
CA GLY A 160 33.06 18.71 8.43
C GLY A 160 32.43 20.11 8.54
N ALA A 161 31.12 20.26 8.36
CA ALA A 161 30.39 21.54 8.39
C ALA A 161 30.15 22.09 9.82
N LYS A 162 31.16 21.98 10.69
CA LYS A 162 31.14 22.32 12.12
C LYS A 162 30.79 23.78 12.43
N ASN A 163 30.92 24.67 11.44
CA ASN A 163 30.56 26.09 11.51
C ASN A 163 29.07 26.39 11.24
N ILE A 164 28.28 25.40 10.81
CA ILE A 164 26.84 25.52 10.62
C ILE A 164 26.12 25.15 11.91
N GLN A 165 25.77 26.16 12.71
CA GLN A 165 25.00 25.95 13.94
C GLN A 165 23.53 25.66 13.62
N VAL A 166 22.94 24.73 14.37
CA VAL A 166 21.52 24.38 14.35
C VAL A 166 20.82 25.06 15.52
N HIS A 167 19.70 25.71 15.25
CA HIS A 167 19.02 26.57 16.21
C HIS A 167 17.52 26.32 16.24
N SER A 168 16.93 26.43 17.42
CA SER A 168 15.48 26.41 17.55
C SER A 168 14.82 27.69 17.01
N LEU A 169 15.53 28.83 16.99
CA LEU A 169 15.03 30.14 16.52
C LEU A 169 16.12 31.21 16.25
N ASN A 170 15.69 32.31 15.61
CA ASN A 170 16.23 33.69 15.69
C ASN A 170 17.71 33.96 15.33
N LYS A 171 18.49 32.97 14.89
CA LYS A 171 19.90 33.12 14.49
C LYS A 171 20.12 32.81 13.00
N LYS A 172 21.34 33.06 12.47
CA LYS A 172 21.78 32.60 11.13
C LYS A 172 22.27 31.15 11.23
N GLY A 173 22.25 30.40 10.13
CA GLY A 173 22.49 28.93 10.13
C GLY A 173 21.24 28.15 9.75
N VAL A 174 21.01 27.01 10.42
CA VAL A 174 19.82 26.17 10.24
C VAL A 174 18.82 26.44 11.35
N ILE A 175 17.56 26.79 11.03
CA ILE A 175 16.46 26.65 11.99
C ILE A 175 15.89 25.25 11.88
N PHE A 176 15.95 24.50 12.98
CA PHE A 176 15.29 23.21 13.12
C PHE A 176 13.91 23.40 13.78
N ALA A 177 12.89 22.71 13.28
CA ALA A 177 11.52 22.81 13.76
C ALA A 177 10.73 21.52 13.51
N THR A 178 9.76 21.21 14.36
CA THR A 178 8.84 20.08 14.12
C THR A 178 7.64 20.47 13.29
N TYR A 179 7.04 19.51 12.58
CA TYR A 179 5.76 19.69 11.88
C TYR A 179 4.61 20.13 12.81
N SER A 180 4.63 19.74 14.09
CA SER A 180 3.70 20.22 15.11
C SER A 180 3.96 21.69 15.47
N SER A 181 5.23 22.10 15.64
CA SER A 181 5.56 23.51 15.87
C SER A 181 5.14 24.43 14.71
N LEU A 182 5.18 23.95 13.46
CA LEU A 182 4.78 24.74 12.29
C LEU A 182 3.29 25.15 12.32
N ILE A 183 2.43 24.32 12.91
CA ILE A 183 1.00 24.61 13.12
C ILE A 183 0.70 25.18 14.52
N GLY A 184 1.72 25.49 15.30
CA GLY A 184 1.62 26.00 16.66
C GLY A 184 1.29 27.50 16.74
N GLU A 185 0.33 27.81 17.60
CA GLU A 185 -0.05 29.17 17.99
C GLU A 185 0.73 29.55 19.27
N SER A 186 1.10 30.83 19.41
CA SER A 186 1.92 31.29 20.55
C SER A 186 1.05 31.50 21.79
N GLN A 187 1.25 30.68 22.83
CA GLN A 187 0.61 30.84 24.15
C GLN A 187 0.95 32.19 24.80
N SER A 188 2.17 32.69 24.57
CA SER A 188 2.60 34.02 25.03
C SER A 188 2.31 35.09 23.97
N GLY A 189 1.82 36.26 24.38
CA GLY A 189 1.44 37.40 23.53
C GLY A 189 2.60 38.15 22.86
N GLY A 190 3.52 37.44 22.22
CA GLY A 190 4.66 38.01 21.49
C GLY A 190 4.29 38.64 20.14
N LYS A 191 5.28 39.28 19.50
CA LYS A 191 5.16 40.04 18.24
C LYS A 191 4.56 39.27 17.04
N TYR A 192 4.54 37.94 17.08
CA TYR A 192 3.99 37.08 16.02
C TYR A 192 2.99 36.09 16.65
N LYS A 193 1.77 36.00 16.10
CA LYS A 193 0.70 35.17 16.69
C LYS A 193 0.95 33.67 16.51
N THR A 194 1.63 33.28 15.44
CA THR A 194 1.94 31.87 15.15
C THR A 194 3.40 31.66 14.79
N ARG A 195 3.90 30.46 15.06
CA ARG A 195 5.26 30.06 14.69
C ARG A 195 5.49 30.15 13.18
N PHE A 196 4.48 29.85 12.38
CA PHE A 196 4.46 30.02 10.93
C PHE A 196 4.78 31.45 10.48
N GLN A 197 4.15 32.46 11.10
CA GLN A 197 4.42 33.88 10.80
C GLN A 197 5.86 34.29 11.16
N GLN A 198 6.38 33.81 12.29
CA GLN A 198 7.75 34.08 12.72
C GLN A 198 8.79 33.51 11.73
N LEU A 199 8.58 32.28 11.25
CA LEU A 199 9.47 31.64 10.28
C LEU A 199 9.44 32.34 8.92
N LEU A 200 8.26 32.76 8.43
CA LEU A 200 8.14 33.59 7.23
C LEU A 200 8.90 34.92 7.36
N HIS A 201 8.76 35.60 8.50
CA HIS A 201 9.47 36.85 8.76
C HIS A 201 11.00 36.68 8.81
N TRP A 202 11.49 35.58 9.41
CA TRP A 202 12.93 35.26 9.41
C TRP A 202 13.47 34.91 8.01
N CYS A 203 12.63 34.36 7.12
CA CYS A 203 12.98 34.13 5.72
C CYS A 203 13.07 35.46 4.95
N GLY A 204 12.06 36.32 5.09
CA GLY A 204 11.88 37.50 4.23
C GLY A 204 11.41 37.13 2.82
N GLU A 205 11.05 38.14 2.03
CA GLU A 205 10.36 37.96 0.75
C GLU A 205 11.25 37.34 -0.34
N ASP A 206 12.55 37.67 -0.35
CA ASP A 206 13.54 37.19 -1.32
C ASP A 206 14.30 35.92 -0.89
N PHE A 207 13.70 35.07 -0.05
CA PHE A 207 14.36 33.87 0.45
C PHE A 207 14.65 32.83 -0.65
N ASP A 208 15.92 32.61 -0.98
CA ASP A 208 16.41 31.57 -1.90
C ASP A 208 17.10 30.37 -1.21
N GLY A 209 17.15 30.39 0.12
CA GLY A 209 17.78 29.35 0.96
C GLY A 209 17.07 28.01 0.92
N VAL A 210 17.65 27.01 1.60
CA VAL A 210 17.13 25.63 1.58
C VAL A 210 15.95 25.49 2.55
N ILE A 211 14.89 24.79 2.11
CA ILE A 211 13.80 24.32 2.96
C ILE A 211 13.74 22.80 2.84
N VAL A 212 14.08 22.11 3.92
CA VAL A 212 14.03 20.66 4.02
C VAL A 212 12.74 20.25 4.71
N TYR A 213 12.01 19.33 4.08
CA TYR A 213 10.92 18.57 4.66
C TYR A 213 11.38 17.13 4.85
N ASP A 214 11.89 16.83 6.04
CA ASP A 214 12.43 15.53 6.44
C ASP A 214 11.33 14.66 7.08
N GLU A 215 11.34 13.35 6.77
CA GLU A 215 10.20 12.43 6.91
C GLU A 215 8.86 13.06 6.46
N CYS A 216 8.88 13.71 5.28
CA CYS A 216 7.78 14.52 4.76
C CYS A 216 6.45 13.78 4.56
N HIS A 217 6.44 12.44 4.62
CA HIS A 217 5.21 11.64 4.57
C HIS A 217 4.18 12.04 5.66
N LYS A 218 4.61 12.75 6.71
CA LYS A 218 3.74 13.31 7.76
C LYS A 218 2.91 14.52 7.30
N ALA A 219 3.26 15.15 6.18
CA ALA A 219 2.48 16.22 5.53
C ALA A 219 1.37 15.68 4.59
N LYS A 220 1.12 14.36 4.58
CA LYS A 220 0.09 13.72 3.74
C LYS A 220 -1.34 14.14 4.09
N ASN A 221 -2.30 13.61 3.32
CA ASN A 221 -3.73 13.89 3.45
C ASN A 221 -4.13 15.36 3.21
N VAL A 222 -3.44 16.05 2.29
CA VAL A 222 -3.91 17.33 1.72
C VAL A 222 -5.16 17.12 0.85
N CYS A 223 -5.22 16.00 0.11
CA CYS A 223 -6.37 15.61 -0.71
C CYS A 223 -6.98 14.32 -0.14
N PRO A 224 -7.73 14.41 0.98
CA PRO A 224 -8.27 13.25 1.68
C PRO A 224 -9.40 12.55 0.90
N ILE A 225 -9.88 11.44 1.45
CA ILE A 225 -10.95 10.61 0.87
C ILE A 225 -12.28 10.89 1.58
N GLY A 226 -13.38 10.94 0.82
CA GLY A 226 -14.71 11.21 1.34
C GLY A 226 -14.91 12.68 1.75
N SER A 227 -15.63 12.89 2.85
CA SER A 227 -15.99 14.20 3.42
C SER A 227 -14.99 14.75 4.45
N SER A 228 -13.87 14.06 4.67
CA SER A 228 -12.87 14.45 5.67
C SER A 228 -12.08 15.70 5.24
N LYS A 229 -11.62 16.51 6.22
CA LYS A 229 -10.92 17.78 5.96
C LYS A 229 -9.40 17.56 5.75
N PRO A 230 -8.72 18.38 4.93
CA PRO A 230 -7.26 18.33 4.79
C PRO A 230 -6.51 18.56 6.10
N THR A 231 -5.31 17.99 6.24
CA THR A 231 -4.47 18.17 7.43
C THR A 231 -3.95 19.61 7.57
N LYS A 232 -4.01 20.18 8.79
CA LYS A 232 -3.41 21.49 9.09
C LYS A 232 -1.94 21.54 8.66
N THR A 233 -1.19 20.46 8.93
CA THR A 233 0.23 20.32 8.58
C THR A 233 0.47 20.35 7.07
N GLY A 234 -0.30 19.58 6.28
CA GLY A 234 -0.15 19.56 4.82
C GLY A 234 -0.51 20.91 4.17
N LEU A 235 -1.52 21.60 4.72
CA LEU A 235 -1.87 22.97 4.30
C LEU A 235 -0.76 23.97 4.64
N ALA A 236 -0.20 23.95 5.85
CA ALA A 236 0.90 24.84 6.25
C ALA A 236 2.18 24.60 5.44
N VAL A 237 2.49 23.34 5.12
CA VAL A 237 3.61 22.97 4.22
C VAL A 237 3.40 23.52 2.81
N LEU A 238 2.18 23.50 2.27
CA LEU A 238 1.87 24.13 0.98
C LEU A 238 1.92 25.67 1.06
N GLU A 239 1.36 26.28 2.11
CA GLU A 239 1.33 27.73 2.25
C GLU A 239 2.75 28.33 2.38
N LEU A 240 3.64 27.68 3.13
CA LEU A 240 5.05 28.09 3.24
C LEU A 240 5.76 28.05 1.89
N GLN A 241 5.54 27.00 1.10
CA GLN A 241 6.12 26.88 -0.25
C GLN A 241 5.57 27.93 -1.21
N ASN A 242 4.27 28.22 -1.17
CA ASN A 242 3.63 29.22 -2.03
C ASN A 242 4.07 30.66 -1.68
N LYS A 243 4.44 30.93 -0.42
CA LYS A 243 4.91 32.24 0.04
C LYS A 243 6.41 32.48 -0.19
N LEU A 244 7.20 31.44 -0.43
CA LEU A 244 8.66 31.53 -0.62
C LEU A 244 9.08 30.95 -2.00
N PRO A 245 8.56 31.45 -3.14
CA PRO A 245 8.71 30.83 -4.46
C PRO A 245 10.16 30.61 -4.91
N LYS A 246 11.08 31.47 -4.48
CA LYS A 246 12.53 31.40 -4.78
C LYS A 246 13.30 30.33 -3.99
N ALA A 247 12.71 29.76 -2.93
CA ALA A 247 13.37 28.84 -2.01
C ALA A 247 13.77 27.50 -2.66
N ARG A 248 14.85 26.90 -2.16
CA ARG A 248 15.38 25.60 -2.60
C ARG A 248 14.77 24.46 -1.78
N VAL A 249 13.70 23.85 -2.30
CA VAL A 249 12.93 22.84 -1.55
C VAL A 249 13.51 21.43 -1.75
N VAL A 250 13.69 20.72 -0.64
CA VAL A 250 14.04 19.30 -0.59
C VAL A 250 12.94 18.56 0.17
N TYR A 251 12.33 17.57 -0.47
CA TYR A 251 11.50 16.58 0.21
C TYR A 251 12.38 15.37 0.54
N ALA A 252 12.31 14.83 1.75
CA ALA A 252 12.99 13.60 2.11
C ALA A 252 12.02 12.65 2.82
N SER A 253 11.83 11.45 2.28
CA SER A 253 11.05 10.36 2.90
C SER A 253 11.16 9.09 2.06
N ALA A 254 11.52 7.97 2.71
CA ALA A 254 11.54 6.65 2.06
C ALA A 254 10.14 6.21 1.55
N THR A 255 9.08 6.72 2.17
CA THR A 255 7.68 6.36 1.88
C THR A 255 6.90 7.50 1.21
N GLY A 256 7.52 8.64 0.92
CA GLY A 256 6.85 9.82 0.36
C GLY A 256 6.21 9.58 -1.03
N ALA A 257 6.69 8.57 -1.75
CA ALA A 257 6.23 8.15 -3.07
C ALA A 257 5.59 6.74 -3.08
N SER A 258 5.18 6.18 -1.92
CA SER A 258 4.55 4.85 -1.85
C SER A 258 3.12 4.84 -2.41
N GLU A 259 2.32 5.84 -2.06
CA GLU A 259 0.96 6.05 -2.55
C GLU A 259 0.89 7.38 -3.34
N PRO A 260 0.31 7.42 -4.56
CA PRO A 260 0.22 8.65 -5.35
C PRO A 260 -0.42 9.82 -4.58
N ARG A 261 -1.42 9.53 -3.72
CA ARG A 261 -2.13 10.51 -2.88
C ARG A 261 -1.24 11.23 -1.87
N ASN A 262 -0.17 10.57 -1.41
CA ASN A 262 0.72 11.14 -0.41
C ASN A 262 1.64 12.22 -0.98
N MET A 263 1.77 12.32 -2.30
CA MET A 263 2.56 13.35 -2.99
C MET A 263 1.86 14.72 -3.08
N ALA A 264 0.65 14.89 -2.54
CA ALA A 264 -0.20 16.06 -2.76
C ALA A 264 0.40 17.42 -2.35
N TYR A 265 1.37 17.45 -1.42
CA TYR A 265 2.10 18.66 -1.02
C TYR A 265 3.36 18.94 -1.86
N MET A 266 3.76 18.01 -2.74
CA MET A 266 5.00 18.03 -3.51
C MET A 266 4.89 18.79 -4.85
N ASN A 267 4.09 19.86 -4.90
CA ASN A 267 3.78 20.61 -6.14
C ASN A 267 5.04 21.03 -6.93
N ARG A 268 6.16 21.28 -6.25
CA ARG A 268 7.42 21.73 -6.88
C ARG A 268 8.21 20.62 -7.59
N LEU A 269 7.71 19.39 -7.61
CA LEU A 269 8.21 18.34 -8.51
C LEU A 269 7.80 18.57 -9.98
N GLY A 270 6.86 19.48 -10.27
CA GLY A 270 6.51 19.85 -11.65
C GLY A 270 5.82 18.75 -12.49
N ILE A 271 5.38 17.67 -11.84
CA ILE A 271 4.64 16.56 -12.47
C ILE A 271 3.23 17.02 -12.91
N TRP A 272 2.60 17.88 -12.10
CA TRP A 272 1.33 18.54 -12.37
C TRP A 272 1.46 20.07 -12.27
N GLY A 273 0.46 20.80 -12.76
CA GLY A 273 0.43 22.27 -12.78
C GLY A 273 0.52 22.88 -14.17
N HIS A 274 0.91 24.16 -14.26
CA HIS A 274 0.88 24.93 -15.49
C HIS A 274 1.84 24.37 -16.57
N LYS A 275 1.33 24.19 -17.80
CA LYS A 275 2.02 23.57 -18.97
C LYS A 275 2.45 22.10 -18.80
N THR A 276 2.03 21.40 -17.75
CA THR A 276 2.24 19.95 -17.58
C THR A 276 1.08 19.12 -18.22
N PRO A 277 1.17 17.78 -18.30
CA PRO A 277 0.10 16.93 -18.83
C PRO A 277 -1.09 16.81 -17.85
N PHE A 278 -0.85 17.05 -16.56
CA PHE A 278 -1.82 16.95 -15.48
C PHE A 278 -2.03 18.34 -14.86
N ARG A 279 -3.08 19.06 -15.27
CA ARG A 279 -3.28 20.45 -14.80
C ARG A 279 -3.40 20.56 -13.28
N GLU A 280 -4.20 19.67 -12.70
CA GLU A 280 -4.43 19.56 -11.27
C GLU A 280 -3.93 18.19 -10.77
N PHE A 281 -3.54 18.12 -9.50
CA PHE A 281 -3.20 16.86 -8.82
C PHE A 281 -4.31 15.79 -8.97
N CYS A 282 -5.58 16.20 -8.93
CA CYS A 282 -6.73 15.32 -9.17
C CYS A 282 -6.74 14.66 -10.57
N ASN A 283 -6.11 15.27 -11.58
CA ASN A 283 -5.95 14.63 -12.90
C ASN A 283 -4.86 13.55 -12.88
N PHE A 284 -3.74 13.82 -12.20
CA PHE A 284 -2.66 12.86 -11.99
C PHE A 284 -3.14 11.63 -11.23
N ILE A 285 -3.80 11.82 -10.07
CA ILE A 285 -4.35 10.72 -9.26
C ILE A 285 -5.31 9.83 -10.07
N GLN A 286 -6.27 10.43 -10.80
CA GLN A 286 -7.19 9.65 -11.65
C GLN A 286 -6.49 8.90 -12.79
N ALA A 287 -5.35 9.37 -13.27
CA ALA A 287 -4.58 8.72 -14.33
C ALA A 287 -3.77 7.52 -13.83
N VAL A 288 -3.27 7.58 -12.59
CA VAL A 288 -2.47 6.54 -11.93
C VAL A 288 -3.36 5.47 -11.28
N GLU A 289 -4.30 5.84 -10.40
CA GLU A 289 -5.12 4.88 -9.63
C GLU A 289 -5.93 3.90 -10.50
N ARG A 290 -6.41 4.35 -11.66
CA ARG A 290 -7.13 3.51 -12.64
C ARG A 290 -6.32 2.32 -13.17
N ARG A 291 -5.00 2.29 -12.93
CA ARG A 291 -4.05 1.34 -13.51
C ARG A 291 -3.30 0.47 -12.48
N GLY A 292 -3.69 0.53 -11.20
CA GLY A 292 -3.14 -0.34 -10.17
C GLY A 292 -1.72 0.02 -9.71
N VAL A 293 -1.14 -0.86 -8.89
CA VAL A 293 0.06 -0.57 -8.07
C VAL A 293 1.30 -0.20 -8.89
N GLY A 294 1.61 -0.95 -9.94
CA GLY A 294 2.81 -0.71 -10.77
C GLY A 294 2.81 0.64 -11.49
N ALA A 295 1.66 1.32 -11.60
CA ALA A 295 1.60 2.64 -12.22
C ALA A 295 2.42 3.69 -11.47
N MET A 296 2.67 3.49 -10.16
CA MET A 296 3.53 4.35 -9.36
C MET A 296 5.03 4.17 -9.69
N GLU A 297 5.46 2.97 -10.12
CA GLU A 297 6.85 2.76 -10.55
C GLU A 297 7.20 3.56 -11.80
N ILE A 298 6.25 3.74 -12.73
CA ILE A 298 6.45 4.61 -13.90
C ILE A 298 6.62 6.08 -13.49
N VAL A 299 5.93 6.52 -12.44
CA VAL A 299 6.14 7.87 -11.87
C VAL A 299 7.55 7.98 -11.31
N ALA A 300 7.99 6.99 -10.52
CA ALA A 300 9.32 6.94 -9.93
C ALA A 300 10.45 6.93 -10.99
N MET A 301 10.29 6.11 -12.05
CA MET A 301 11.21 6.06 -13.20
C MET A 301 11.28 7.38 -13.97
N ASP A 302 10.14 8.00 -14.29
CA ASP A 302 10.09 9.30 -14.97
C ASP A 302 10.72 10.43 -14.13
N MET A 303 10.55 10.39 -12.80
CA MET A 303 11.20 11.32 -11.89
C MET A 303 12.72 11.12 -11.80
N LYS A 304 13.21 9.87 -11.86
CA LYS A 304 14.65 9.55 -11.93
C LYS A 304 15.28 10.01 -13.25
N LEU A 305 14.64 9.72 -14.39
CA LEU A 305 15.06 10.17 -15.74
C LEU A 305 15.21 11.70 -15.85
N ARG A 306 14.39 12.44 -15.10
CA ARG A 306 14.40 13.91 -15.04
C ARG A 306 15.32 14.48 -13.95
N GLY A 307 16.00 13.65 -13.16
CA GLY A 307 16.89 14.09 -12.09
C GLY A 307 16.18 14.74 -10.90
N MET A 308 14.87 14.48 -10.72
CA MET A 308 14.04 15.07 -9.67
C MET A 308 13.93 14.16 -8.43
N TYR A 309 14.44 12.93 -8.54
CA TYR A 309 14.24 11.85 -7.58
C TYR A 309 15.37 10.83 -7.64
N ILE A 310 15.72 10.28 -6.48
CA ILE A 310 16.47 9.04 -6.35
C ILE A 310 15.95 8.25 -5.14
N ALA A 311 15.94 6.93 -5.21
CA ALA A 311 15.52 6.07 -4.11
C ALA A 311 16.27 4.74 -4.09
N ARG A 312 17.20 4.64 -3.15
CA ARG A 312 18.07 3.50 -2.91
C ARG A 312 17.91 3.02 -1.46
N GLN A 313 18.27 1.79 -1.15
CA GLN A 313 18.13 1.19 0.18
C GLN A 313 19.38 0.42 0.54
N LEU A 314 19.64 0.18 1.83
CA LEU A 314 20.67 -0.79 2.21
C LEU A 314 20.26 -2.18 1.72
N SER A 315 21.22 -2.95 1.19
CA SER A 315 20.97 -4.35 0.88
C SER A 315 20.67 -5.13 2.16
N PHE A 316 19.72 -6.06 2.10
CA PHE A 316 19.47 -7.04 3.17
C PHE A 316 20.46 -8.23 3.13
N THR A 317 21.55 -8.15 2.36
CA THR A 317 22.62 -9.16 2.31
C THR A 317 23.15 -9.48 3.72
N GLY A 318 23.03 -10.74 4.14
CA GLY A 318 23.47 -11.20 5.47
C GLY A 318 22.48 -10.95 6.62
N VAL A 319 21.36 -10.28 6.36
CA VAL A 319 20.21 -10.25 7.28
C VAL A 319 19.48 -11.58 7.16
N THR A 320 19.14 -12.20 8.29
CA THR A 320 18.39 -13.47 8.34
C THR A 320 17.03 -13.26 8.99
N PHE A 321 15.98 -13.87 8.41
CA PHE A 321 14.60 -13.75 8.90
C PHE A 321 14.08 -15.11 9.40
N LYS A 322 13.60 -15.15 10.65
CA LYS A 322 12.95 -16.30 11.28
C LYS A 322 11.51 -15.95 11.62
N ILE A 323 10.61 -16.92 11.50
CA ILE A 323 9.28 -16.88 12.09
C ILE A 323 9.22 -17.92 13.21
N GLU A 324 8.85 -17.47 14.39
CA GLU A 324 8.49 -18.30 15.52
C GLU A 324 6.96 -18.36 15.61
N GLU A 325 6.39 -19.53 15.37
CA GLU A 325 4.99 -19.79 15.69
C GLU A 325 4.90 -20.19 17.17
N VAL A 326 4.07 -19.50 17.93
CA VAL A 326 3.93 -19.67 19.38
C VAL A 326 2.64 -20.45 19.67
N PRO A 327 2.74 -21.71 20.15
CA PRO A 327 1.58 -22.52 20.43
C PRO A 327 0.85 -22.05 21.69
N LEU A 328 -0.49 -22.11 21.66
CA LEU A 328 -1.30 -21.71 22.81
C LEU A 328 -1.41 -22.83 23.84
N THR A 329 -1.18 -22.52 25.12
CA THR A 329 -1.41 -23.47 26.21
C THR A 329 -2.91 -23.67 26.45
N GLN A 330 -3.32 -24.84 26.94
CA GLN A 330 -4.75 -25.12 27.19
C GLN A 330 -5.36 -24.16 28.23
N LYS A 331 -4.59 -23.69 29.25
CA LYS A 331 -5.05 -22.62 30.16
C LYS A 331 -5.38 -21.35 29.37
N TYR A 332 -4.50 -20.95 28.45
CA TYR A 332 -4.69 -19.74 27.66
C TYR A 332 -5.87 -19.85 26.69
N ILE A 333 -6.08 -21.01 26.06
CA ILE A 333 -7.25 -21.28 25.21
C ILE A 333 -8.54 -21.19 26.04
N ASN A 334 -8.57 -21.77 27.25
CA ASN A 334 -9.73 -21.72 28.13
C ASN A 334 -10.05 -20.28 28.55
N MET A 335 -9.05 -19.49 28.94
CA MET A 335 -9.20 -18.05 29.25
C MET A 335 -9.68 -17.25 28.03
N TYR A 336 -9.14 -17.50 26.84
CA TYR A 336 -9.55 -16.83 25.61
C TYR A 336 -11.03 -17.10 25.30
N ASN A 337 -11.46 -18.36 25.43
CA ASN A 337 -12.87 -18.74 25.20
C ASN A 337 -13.82 -18.22 26.31
N LYS A 338 -13.41 -18.18 27.60
CA LYS A 338 -14.14 -17.43 28.64
C LYS A 338 -14.32 -15.96 28.22
N SER A 339 -13.25 -15.33 27.76
CA SER A 339 -13.22 -13.92 27.37
C SER A 339 -14.13 -13.62 26.18
N VAL A 340 -14.15 -14.50 25.17
CA VAL A 340 -15.10 -14.44 24.04
C VAL A 340 -16.54 -14.42 24.53
N ARG A 341 -16.91 -15.34 25.44
CA ARG A 341 -18.26 -15.43 26.00
C ARG A 341 -18.66 -14.17 26.76
N LEU A 342 -17.75 -13.58 27.55
CA LEU A 342 -18.01 -12.30 28.24
C LEU A 342 -18.20 -11.15 27.24
N VAL A 343 -17.35 -11.01 26.23
CA VAL A 343 -17.47 -9.93 25.23
C VAL A 343 -18.76 -10.06 24.41
N ILE A 344 -19.21 -11.28 24.11
CA ILE A 344 -20.53 -11.53 23.49
C ILE A 344 -21.67 -11.19 24.46
N ASN A 345 -21.56 -11.48 25.76
CA ASN A 345 -22.55 -11.08 26.76
C ASN A 345 -22.68 -9.54 26.83
N ILE A 346 -21.55 -8.82 26.88
CA ILE A 346 -21.50 -7.35 26.83
C ILE A 346 -22.13 -6.81 25.53
N TRP A 347 -21.89 -7.44 24.38
CA TRP A 347 -22.51 -7.05 23.09
C TRP A 347 -24.04 -7.18 23.10
N ILE A 348 -24.56 -8.30 23.58
CA ILE A 348 -26.00 -8.58 23.66
C ILE A 348 -26.68 -7.62 24.65
N SER A 349 -26.05 -7.32 25.78
CA SER A 349 -26.53 -6.36 26.77
C SER A 349 -26.47 -4.89 26.31
N LEU A 350 -25.83 -4.58 25.17
CA LEU A 350 -25.59 -3.22 24.66
C LEU A 350 -26.72 -2.67 23.77
N CYS A 351 -27.92 -3.28 23.81
CA CYS A 351 -28.97 -3.10 22.81
C CYS A 351 -29.40 -1.64 22.53
N SER A 352 -29.33 -1.29 21.23
CA SER A 352 -30.10 -0.24 20.53
C SER A 352 -29.62 1.23 20.42
N PRO A 353 -28.45 1.70 20.90
CA PRO A 353 -27.87 2.96 20.45
C PRO A 353 -26.72 2.73 19.44
N LYS A 354 -27.02 2.90 18.14
CA LYS A 354 -26.05 2.81 17.03
C LYS A 354 -24.84 3.78 17.14
N SER A 355 -24.92 4.78 18.01
CA SER A 355 -23.79 5.65 18.37
C SER A 355 -22.67 4.93 19.14
N MET A 356 -22.98 3.89 19.92
CA MET A 356 -22.00 3.23 20.80
C MET A 356 -21.25 2.07 20.11
N TRP A 357 -21.74 1.58 18.98
CA TRP A 357 -21.11 0.50 18.20
C TRP A 357 -19.63 0.78 17.90
N GLY A 358 -19.28 2.02 17.55
CA GLY A 358 -17.89 2.42 17.28
C GLY A 358 -16.96 2.26 18.48
N GLN A 359 -17.45 2.51 19.70
CA GLN A 359 -16.68 2.35 20.93
C GLN A 359 -16.56 0.87 21.33
N PHE A 360 -17.66 0.10 21.23
CA PHE A 360 -17.64 -1.34 21.51
C PHE A 360 -16.61 -2.07 20.63
N TRP A 361 -16.67 -1.88 19.30
CA TRP A 361 -15.75 -2.57 18.39
C TRP A 361 -14.29 -2.06 18.52
N SER A 362 -14.09 -0.82 18.98
CA SER A 362 -12.78 -0.27 19.37
C SER A 362 -12.22 -0.87 20.66
N ALA A 363 -13.08 -1.17 21.64
CA ALA A 363 -12.71 -1.89 22.86
C ALA A 363 -12.38 -3.36 22.55
N HIS A 364 -13.29 -4.08 21.88
CA HIS A 364 -13.10 -5.46 21.39
C HIS A 364 -11.76 -5.63 20.66
N GLN A 365 -11.47 -4.79 19.66
CA GLN A 365 -10.22 -4.89 18.89
C GLN A 365 -8.97 -4.64 19.75
N ARG A 366 -9.03 -3.78 20.77
CA ARG A 366 -7.91 -3.58 21.71
C ARG A 366 -7.75 -4.75 22.67
N PHE A 367 -8.85 -5.24 23.24
CA PHE A 367 -8.88 -6.34 24.19
C PHE A 367 -8.24 -7.62 23.62
N PHE A 368 -8.77 -8.17 22.53
CA PHE A 368 -8.22 -9.40 21.93
C PHE A 368 -6.81 -9.21 21.38
N LYS A 369 -6.45 -7.99 20.94
CA LYS A 369 -5.07 -7.67 20.56
C LYS A 369 -4.11 -7.77 21.75
N TYR A 370 -4.48 -7.30 22.95
CA TYR A 370 -3.64 -7.49 24.14
C TYR A 370 -3.46 -8.98 24.45
N LEU A 371 -4.52 -9.81 24.34
CA LEU A 371 -4.39 -11.26 24.50
C LEU A 371 -3.47 -11.90 23.45
N CYS A 372 -3.50 -11.45 22.19
CA CYS A 372 -2.58 -11.94 21.14
C CYS A 372 -1.11 -11.62 21.46
N ILE A 373 -0.82 -10.46 22.04
CA ILE A 373 0.54 -10.05 22.42
C ILE A 373 1.00 -10.82 23.67
N ALA A 374 0.19 -10.84 24.73
CA ALA A 374 0.50 -11.48 26.01
C ALA A 374 0.77 -12.99 25.88
N SER A 375 0.03 -13.70 25.00
CA SER A 375 0.23 -15.13 24.73
C SER A 375 1.67 -15.50 24.29
N LYS A 376 2.46 -14.52 23.85
CA LYS A 376 3.81 -14.69 23.30
C LYS A 376 4.92 -14.17 24.22
N VAL A 377 4.60 -13.55 25.36
CA VAL A 377 5.59 -12.96 26.28
C VAL A 377 6.56 -14.02 26.79
N ARG A 378 6.04 -15.12 27.35
CA ARG A 378 6.86 -16.25 27.84
C ARG A 378 7.86 -16.77 26.80
N ARG A 379 7.47 -16.85 25.51
CA ARG A 379 8.39 -17.33 24.46
C ARG A 379 9.40 -16.28 24.02
N VAL A 380 9.06 -14.99 24.01
CA VAL A 380 10.04 -13.92 23.71
C VAL A 380 11.03 -13.73 24.85
N VAL A 381 10.61 -13.89 26.12
CA VAL A 381 11.49 -13.90 27.30
C VAL A 381 12.52 -15.04 27.18
N GLN A 382 12.04 -16.25 26.89
CA GLN A 382 12.93 -17.41 26.72
C GLN A 382 13.93 -17.18 25.57
N LEU A 383 13.47 -16.78 24.39
CA LEU A 383 14.33 -16.47 23.25
C LEU A 383 15.33 -15.34 23.57
N ALA A 384 14.91 -14.30 24.29
CA ALA A 384 15.78 -13.19 24.65
C ALA A 384 16.90 -13.64 25.60
N ARG A 385 16.58 -14.46 26.61
CA ARG A 385 17.56 -15.08 27.52
C ARG A 385 18.53 -16.00 26.75
N GLU A 386 18.01 -16.87 25.87
CA GLU A 386 18.80 -17.74 24.99
C GLU A 386 19.80 -16.95 24.12
N GLU A 387 19.36 -15.86 23.48
CA GLU A 387 20.21 -15.09 22.57
C GLU A 387 21.23 -14.17 23.27
N VAL A 388 20.93 -13.69 24.48
CA VAL A 388 21.92 -13.00 25.32
C VAL A 388 22.98 -13.98 25.83
N GLN A 389 22.61 -15.21 26.19
CA GLN A 389 23.57 -16.28 26.53
C GLN A 389 24.47 -16.64 25.35
N ASN A 390 23.94 -16.63 24.12
CA ASN A 390 24.72 -16.75 22.87
C ASN A 390 25.60 -15.52 22.55
N GLY A 391 25.73 -14.55 23.45
CA GLY A 391 26.59 -13.37 23.29
C GLY A 391 26.08 -12.32 22.31
N LYS A 392 24.81 -12.42 21.88
CA LYS A 392 24.13 -11.40 21.05
C LYS A 392 23.51 -10.31 21.94
N CYS A 393 22.95 -9.27 21.34
CA CYS A 393 22.09 -8.30 22.04
C CYS A 393 20.70 -8.26 21.41
N VAL A 394 19.67 -8.13 22.25
CA VAL A 394 18.27 -8.30 21.84
C VAL A 394 17.56 -6.95 21.79
N VAL A 395 16.72 -6.74 20.78
CA VAL A 395 15.84 -5.59 20.64
C VAL A 395 14.42 -6.08 20.44
N ILE A 396 13.56 -5.88 21.45
CA ILE A 396 12.16 -6.33 21.41
C ILE A 396 11.26 -5.18 20.95
N GLY A 397 10.43 -5.47 19.94
CA GLY A 397 9.53 -4.54 19.29
C GLY A 397 8.08 -4.67 19.75
N LEU A 398 7.57 -3.61 20.35
CA LEU A 398 6.18 -3.43 20.81
C LEU A 398 5.59 -2.16 20.15
N GLN A 399 4.28 -1.93 20.16
CA GLN A 399 3.71 -0.61 19.86
C GLN A 399 2.96 -0.02 21.06
N SER A 400 2.30 -0.86 21.84
CA SER A 400 1.36 -0.50 22.91
C SER A 400 2.02 -0.55 24.28
N THR A 401 1.99 0.52 25.08
CA THR A 401 2.73 0.61 26.37
C THR A 401 1.91 0.38 27.64
N GLY A 402 0.58 0.28 27.55
CA GLY A 402 -0.32 0.05 28.69
C GLY A 402 -0.57 1.27 29.60
N GLU A 403 0.46 2.10 29.86
CA GLU A 403 0.53 3.23 30.81
C GLU A 403 -0.79 3.95 31.15
N ALA A 404 -1.58 4.36 30.15
CA ALA A 404 -2.81 5.10 30.39
C ALA A 404 -3.86 4.33 31.23
N ARG A 405 -3.79 2.98 31.26
CA ARG A 405 -4.59 2.14 32.17
C ARG A 405 -3.90 1.91 33.51
N THR A 406 -2.56 1.87 33.54
CA THR A 406 -1.78 1.84 34.79
C THR A 406 -2.07 3.07 35.64
N LEU A 407 -2.13 4.26 35.02
CA LEU A 407 -2.47 5.52 35.70
C LEU A 407 -3.92 5.56 36.18
N GLU A 408 -4.87 5.11 35.37
CA GLU A 408 -6.30 5.03 35.75
C GLU A 408 -6.49 4.10 36.96
N ALA A 409 -5.82 2.93 36.99
CA ALA A 409 -5.85 2.01 38.13
C ALA A 409 -5.09 2.55 39.37
N LEU A 410 -4.02 3.33 39.19
CA LEU A 410 -3.30 3.99 40.29
C LEU A 410 -4.14 5.11 40.94
N GLU A 411 -4.89 5.86 40.12
CA GLU A 411 -5.85 6.87 40.59
C GLU A 411 -7.04 6.21 41.32
N GLU A 412 -7.57 5.09 40.80
CA GLU A 412 -8.60 4.28 41.47
C GLU A 412 -8.11 3.63 42.77
N GLY A 413 -6.85 3.19 42.81
CA GLY A 413 -6.16 2.61 43.98
C GLY A 413 -5.68 3.63 45.02
N GLY A 414 -5.99 4.92 44.85
CA GLY A 414 -5.62 5.97 45.82
C GLY A 414 -4.12 6.34 45.85
N GLY A 415 -3.34 5.88 44.87
CA GLY A 415 -1.89 6.09 44.79
C GLY A 415 -1.03 4.84 45.04
N GLU A 416 -1.63 3.70 45.38
CA GLU A 416 -0.95 2.42 45.62
C GLU A 416 -1.46 1.33 44.65
N LEU A 417 -0.68 0.27 44.44
CA LEU A 417 -1.01 -0.87 43.58
C LEU A 417 -0.57 -2.18 44.24
N ASN A 418 -1.47 -3.15 44.32
CA ASN A 418 -1.19 -4.45 44.95
C ASN A 418 -0.68 -5.53 43.95
N ASP A 419 -0.89 -5.32 42.64
CA ASP A 419 -0.53 -6.26 41.57
C ASP A 419 -0.34 -5.53 40.23
N PHE A 420 0.23 -6.20 39.23
CA PHE A 420 0.43 -5.68 37.87
C PHE A 420 -0.91 -5.45 37.14
N VAL A 421 -1.15 -4.21 36.74
CA VAL A 421 -2.43 -3.78 36.13
C VAL A 421 -2.72 -4.48 34.80
N SER A 422 -3.73 -5.36 34.76
CA SER A 422 -4.22 -5.96 33.52
C SER A 422 -4.81 -4.89 32.58
N THR A 423 -4.06 -4.57 31.52
CA THR A 423 -4.52 -3.64 30.48
C THR A 423 -5.73 -4.20 29.72
N ALA A 424 -5.91 -5.53 29.71
CA ALA A 424 -7.08 -6.20 29.14
C ALA A 424 -8.33 -5.95 30.00
N LYS A 425 -8.26 -6.18 31.32
CA LYS A 425 -9.36 -5.88 32.27
C LYS A 425 -9.82 -4.43 32.11
N GLY A 426 -8.88 -3.48 32.20
CA GLY A 426 -9.17 -2.05 32.07
C GLY A 426 -9.81 -1.62 30.73
N VAL A 427 -9.70 -2.41 29.65
CA VAL A 427 -10.45 -2.13 28.41
C VAL A 427 -11.93 -2.50 28.52
N LEU A 428 -12.27 -3.59 29.20
CA LEU A 428 -13.67 -4.01 29.39
C LEU A 428 -14.35 -3.29 30.56
N GLN A 429 -13.65 -3.09 31.68
CA GLN A 429 -14.15 -2.36 32.85
C GLN A 429 -14.61 -0.95 32.44
N SER A 430 -13.71 -0.14 31.89
CA SER A 430 -14.03 1.21 31.39
C SER A 430 -14.95 1.23 30.15
N LEU A 431 -15.30 0.09 29.55
CA LEU A 431 -16.38 -0.01 28.57
C LEU A 431 -17.73 -0.21 29.28
N ILE A 432 -17.78 -1.09 30.28
CA ILE A 432 -18.98 -1.35 31.09
C ILE A 432 -19.36 -0.09 31.90
N GLU A 433 -18.41 0.49 32.62
CA GLU A 433 -18.64 1.65 33.50
C GLU A 433 -19.22 2.86 32.77
N LYS A 434 -18.68 3.17 31.59
CA LYS A 434 -18.92 4.41 30.85
C LYS A 434 -20.07 4.31 29.83
N HIS A 435 -20.59 3.09 29.58
CA HIS A 435 -21.67 2.84 28.62
C HIS A 435 -22.85 2.00 29.17
N PHE A 436 -22.77 1.48 30.40
CA PHE A 436 -23.87 0.78 31.06
C PHE A 436 -24.36 1.54 32.31
N PRO A 437 -25.68 1.54 32.60
CA PRO A 437 -26.76 1.04 31.75
C PRO A 437 -26.87 1.83 30.44
N ALA A 438 -27.22 1.14 29.34
CA ALA A 438 -27.35 1.78 28.04
C ALA A 438 -28.55 2.76 28.05
N PRO A 439 -28.40 4.01 27.56
CA PRO A 439 -29.45 5.02 27.71
C PRO A 439 -30.63 4.80 26.76
N ASP A 440 -31.72 4.20 27.28
CA ASP A 440 -33.03 4.21 26.63
C ASP A 440 -33.56 5.65 26.56
N ARG A 441 -33.39 6.24 25.37
CA ARG A 441 -33.79 7.62 25.08
C ARG A 441 -35.29 7.86 25.14
N GLN A 442 -36.14 6.83 25.11
CA GLN A 442 -37.60 7.01 25.20
C GLN A 442 -38.09 6.92 26.64
N LYS A 443 -37.55 6.00 27.45
CA LYS A 443 -37.85 5.97 28.90
C LYS A 443 -37.25 7.14 29.67
N LEU A 444 -36.05 7.62 29.31
CA LEU A 444 -35.39 8.69 30.08
C LEU A 444 -36.14 10.03 30.05
N TYR A 445 -36.77 10.39 28.91
CA TYR A 445 -37.52 11.66 28.82
C TYR A 445 -38.90 11.62 29.48
N SER A 446 -39.56 10.45 29.55
CA SER A 446 -40.79 10.31 30.35
C SER A 446 -40.49 10.31 31.85
N LEU A 447 -39.38 9.71 32.28
CA LEU A 447 -38.85 9.78 33.66
C LEU A 447 -38.52 11.20 34.13
N LEU A 448 -38.17 12.11 33.21
CA LEU A 448 -37.80 13.51 33.52
C LEU A 448 -38.96 14.52 33.37
N GLY A 449 -40.17 14.07 33.00
CA GLY A 449 -41.37 14.92 32.97
C GLY A 449 -41.40 16.04 31.91
N ILE A 450 -40.52 16.01 30.91
CA ILE A 450 -40.40 17.09 29.90
C ILE A 450 -41.38 16.84 28.74
N ASP A 451 -42.63 17.25 28.92
CA ASP A 451 -43.70 17.15 27.91
C ASP A 451 -43.57 18.23 26.81
N LEU A 452 -43.22 17.81 25.59
CA LEU A 452 -43.07 18.68 24.41
C LEU A 452 -44.35 18.78 23.54
N SER A 453 -45.51 19.00 24.17
CA SER A 453 -46.83 18.98 23.52
C SER A 453 -47.53 20.35 23.30
N LYS A 454 -46.82 21.44 22.97
CA LYS A 454 -47.45 22.72 22.54
C LYS A 454 -46.71 23.47 21.42
N LYS A 455 -47.41 23.74 20.30
CA LYS A 455 -46.91 24.56 19.18
C LYS A 455 -48.06 25.24 18.41
N LYS A 456 -48.20 26.58 18.49
CA LYS A 456 -48.90 27.56 17.61
C LYS A 456 -49.35 28.81 18.40
N PRO A 457 -49.61 29.98 17.77
CA PRO A 457 -49.12 30.49 16.48
C PRO A 457 -48.42 31.89 16.59
N ARG A 458 -47.88 32.43 15.49
CA ARG A 458 -47.28 33.79 15.42
C ARG A 458 -48.29 34.84 14.93
N LYS A 459 -48.22 36.09 15.43
CA LYS A 459 -48.14 37.33 14.59
C LYS A 459 -47.90 38.66 15.37
N HIS A 460 -46.98 39.46 14.81
CA HIS A 460 -46.78 40.95 14.89
C HIS A 460 -46.96 41.76 16.19
N GLY A 461 -45.92 42.54 16.56
CA GLY A 461 -46.08 43.83 17.28
C GLY A 461 -44.82 44.40 17.95
N GLY A 462 -44.34 45.58 17.49
CA GLY A 462 -43.72 46.67 18.28
C GLY A 462 -42.48 46.47 19.20
N LEU A 463 -41.34 47.00 18.74
CA LEU A 463 -40.37 47.90 19.45
C LEU A 463 -39.75 47.57 20.84
N SER A 464 -38.45 47.94 20.94
CA SER A 464 -37.62 48.22 22.14
C SER A 464 -37.04 47.04 22.95
N GLY A 465 -35.96 47.30 23.72
CA GLY A 465 -35.37 46.36 24.69
C GLY A 465 -33.95 45.87 24.37
N THR A 466 -32.98 46.30 25.17
CA THR A 466 -31.52 46.09 25.10
C THR A 466 -30.97 44.68 25.44
N SER A 467 -29.68 44.50 25.13
CA SER A 467 -28.63 43.72 25.85
C SER A 467 -28.50 42.17 25.73
N SER A 468 -27.24 41.79 25.44
CA SER A 468 -26.44 40.61 25.88
C SER A 468 -26.83 39.15 25.53
N GLU A 469 -26.09 38.62 24.54
CA GLU A 469 -25.20 37.43 24.63
C GLU A 469 -25.65 35.96 24.39
N GLU A 470 -24.63 35.20 23.95
CA GLU A 470 -24.43 33.74 23.76
C GLU A 470 -25.39 32.85 22.92
N SER A 471 -24.98 32.68 21.66
CA SER A 471 -24.81 31.41 20.92
C SER A 471 -25.67 30.16 21.23
N GLN A 472 -26.46 29.76 20.23
CA GLN A 472 -26.62 28.35 19.81
C GLN A 472 -26.69 28.25 18.28
N SER A 473 -26.39 27.08 17.71
CA SER A 473 -26.39 26.88 16.25
C SER A 473 -26.75 25.45 15.81
N GLU A 474 -28.03 25.21 15.52
CA GLU A 474 -28.50 24.17 14.61
C GLU A 474 -29.68 24.71 13.80
N GLU A 475 -29.79 24.34 12.52
CA GLU A 475 -31.10 24.12 11.89
C GLU A 475 -30.97 23.17 10.71
N SER A 476 -32.08 22.52 10.34
CA SER A 476 -32.16 21.32 9.51
C SER A 476 -32.71 21.60 8.10
N ASP A 477 -32.92 20.53 7.31
CA ASP A 477 -34.27 20.13 6.85
C ASP A 477 -34.21 19.22 5.61
N LYS A 478 -34.98 18.11 5.64
CA LYS A 478 -36.28 18.03 4.94
C LYS A 478 -36.94 16.67 5.09
N ASP A 479 -38.12 16.67 5.72
CA ASP A 479 -39.07 15.56 5.69
C ASP A 479 -40.04 15.64 4.49
N SER A 480 -40.82 14.58 4.32
CA SER A 480 -42.08 14.60 3.57
C SER A 480 -43.05 13.59 4.18
N ASP A 481 -44.18 14.08 4.69
CA ASP A 481 -45.25 13.26 5.28
C ASP A 481 -45.82 12.21 4.31
N ASP A 482 -46.38 11.14 4.87
CA ASP A 482 -47.79 10.83 4.59
C ASP A 482 -48.45 10.18 5.81
N SER A 483 -49.78 10.13 5.83
CA SER A 483 -50.60 9.72 6.98
C SER A 483 -51.44 8.47 6.68
N PHE A 484 -51.95 7.76 7.71
CA PHE A 484 -53.39 7.46 7.85
C PHE A 484 -53.76 6.84 9.22
N LYS A 485 -55.07 6.53 9.37
CA LYS A 485 -55.83 6.35 10.63
C LYS A 485 -55.60 5.06 11.42
N SER A 486 -55.98 5.13 12.69
CA SER A 486 -56.08 4.05 13.69
C SER A 486 -57.28 3.10 13.52
N VAL A 487 -57.11 1.83 13.95
CA VAL A 487 -58.16 0.88 14.34
C VAL A 487 -57.68 0.13 15.61
N SER A 488 -58.62 -0.42 16.39
CA SER A 488 -58.49 -0.97 17.75
C SER A 488 -57.62 -2.23 17.95
N SER A 489 -57.00 -2.32 19.12
CA SER A 489 -56.43 -3.55 19.71
C SER A 489 -57.48 -4.37 20.49
N PRO A 490 -57.29 -5.70 20.65
CA PRO A 490 -57.72 -6.47 21.81
C PRO A 490 -56.65 -6.47 22.93
N GLU A 491 -57.03 -6.88 24.13
CA GLU A 491 -56.22 -6.74 25.35
C GLU A 491 -55.33 -7.97 25.63
N VAL A 492 -54.13 -7.72 26.14
CA VAL A 492 -53.30 -8.67 26.92
C VAL A 492 -52.80 -7.92 28.14
N GLN A 493 -52.74 -8.59 29.29
CA GLN A 493 -52.51 -7.94 30.59
C GLN A 493 -51.13 -7.29 30.70
N ASP A 494 -51.11 -5.97 30.85
CA ASP A 494 -49.89 -5.18 31.08
C ASP A 494 -49.61 -5.09 32.59
N SER A 495 -48.70 -5.92 33.09
CA SER A 495 -48.20 -5.82 34.46
C SER A 495 -47.25 -4.62 34.54
N CYS A 496 -47.77 -3.48 35.01
CA CYS A 496 -47.04 -2.22 35.10
C CYS A 496 -45.71 -2.36 35.86
N VAL A 497 -44.62 -2.50 35.10
CA VAL A 497 -43.25 -2.44 35.62
C VAL A 497 -42.96 -0.98 35.96
N THR A 498 -42.61 -0.70 37.22
CA THR A 498 -42.41 0.68 37.68
C THR A 498 -41.17 1.29 37.03
N SER A 499 -41.06 2.62 37.10
CA SER A 499 -39.86 3.32 36.63
C SER A 499 -38.61 2.98 37.46
N GLU A 500 -38.78 2.49 38.69
CA GLU A 500 -37.69 2.07 39.58
C GLU A 500 -37.20 0.67 39.20
N ASP A 501 -38.10 -0.31 39.02
CA ASP A 501 -37.78 -1.67 38.57
C ASP A 501 -36.91 -1.70 37.31
N ALA A 502 -37.19 -0.78 36.36
CA ALA A 502 -36.47 -0.66 35.11
C ALA A 502 -35.04 -0.09 35.27
N VAL A 503 -34.84 0.83 36.23
CA VAL A 503 -33.52 1.38 36.57
C VAL A 503 -32.71 0.34 37.34
N ASP A 504 -33.33 -0.33 38.32
CA ASP A 504 -32.68 -1.36 39.13
C ASP A 504 -32.29 -2.58 38.29
N SER A 505 -33.13 -3.01 37.34
CA SER A 505 -32.78 -4.05 36.36
C SER A 505 -31.55 -3.68 35.52
N ALA A 506 -31.41 -2.40 35.16
CA ALA A 506 -30.31 -1.92 34.33
C ALA A 506 -29.02 -1.69 35.15
N GLN A 507 -29.14 -1.24 36.41
CA GLN A 507 -28.02 -1.21 37.36
C GLN A 507 -27.56 -2.62 37.75
N LYS A 508 -28.50 -3.56 37.91
CA LYS A 508 -28.21 -4.98 38.11
C LYS A 508 -27.42 -5.53 36.92
N MET A 509 -27.89 -5.35 35.68
CA MET A 509 -27.14 -5.75 34.48
C MET A 509 -25.71 -5.18 34.45
N LYS A 510 -25.48 -3.95 34.92
CA LYS A 510 -24.13 -3.40 35.05
C LYS A 510 -23.28 -4.17 36.09
N ARG A 511 -23.84 -4.45 37.28
CA ARG A 511 -23.17 -5.24 38.33
C ARG A 511 -22.89 -6.67 37.85
N ASP A 512 -23.88 -7.35 37.31
CA ASP A 512 -23.80 -8.70 36.74
C ASP A 512 -22.78 -8.82 35.56
N LEU A 513 -22.34 -7.70 34.96
CA LEU A 513 -21.29 -7.66 33.94
C LEU A 513 -19.90 -7.34 34.51
N LEU A 514 -19.83 -6.57 35.61
CA LEU A 514 -18.59 -6.30 36.33
C LEU A 514 -18.16 -7.53 37.16
N GLU A 515 -19.10 -8.19 37.84
CA GLU A 515 -18.87 -9.44 38.59
C GLU A 515 -18.22 -10.52 37.70
N LYS A 516 -18.80 -10.77 36.52
CA LYS A 516 -18.23 -11.69 35.51
C LYS A 516 -16.90 -11.22 34.90
N LEU A 517 -16.54 -9.94 35.05
CA LEU A 517 -15.23 -9.43 34.64
C LEU A 517 -14.19 -9.64 35.74
N GLU A 518 -14.57 -9.58 37.02
CA GLU A 518 -13.72 -9.98 38.15
C GLU A 518 -13.47 -11.51 38.14
N ASP A 519 -14.51 -12.34 37.92
CA ASP A 519 -14.39 -13.80 37.72
C ASP A 519 -13.42 -14.19 36.59
N LEU A 520 -13.20 -13.26 35.64
CA LEU A 520 -12.28 -13.41 34.52
C LEU A 520 -10.91 -12.78 34.81
N ALA A 521 -10.84 -11.78 35.67
CA ALA A 521 -9.64 -10.99 35.92
C ALA A 521 -8.46 -11.82 36.44
N GLU A 522 -8.73 -12.81 37.32
CA GLU A 522 -7.72 -13.75 37.84
C GLU A 522 -7.02 -14.59 36.74
N ASP A 523 -7.67 -14.76 35.58
CA ASP A 523 -7.12 -15.47 34.43
C ASP A 523 -6.52 -14.51 33.37
N LEU A 524 -6.81 -13.20 33.43
CA LEU A 524 -6.36 -12.23 32.42
C LEU A 524 -4.88 -11.87 32.61
N PRO A 525 -4.13 -11.68 31.50
CA PRO A 525 -2.72 -11.29 31.59
C PRO A 525 -2.54 -9.86 32.12
N PRO A 526 -1.41 -9.57 32.80
CA PRO A 526 -1.01 -8.24 33.24
C PRO A 526 -0.66 -7.29 32.06
N ASN A 527 -0.15 -6.09 32.34
CA ASN A 527 0.44 -5.25 31.29
C ASN A 527 1.69 -5.92 30.72
N THR A 528 1.60 -6.36 29.46
CA THR A 528 2.67 -6.99 28.69
C THR A 528 4.01 -6.24 28.73
N LEU A 529 4.02 -4.89 28.84
CA LEU A 529 5.28 -4.14 28.92
C LEU A 529 5.95 -4.25 30.30
N ASP A 530 5.16 -4.28 31.38
CA ASP A 530 5.70 -4.42 32.74
C ASP A 530 6.11 -5.88 32.99
N GLU A 531 5.24 -6.84 32.65
CA GLU A 531 5.52 -8.30 32.66
C GLU A 531 6.81 -8.65 31.91
N LEU A 532 7.01 -8.07 30.71
CA LEU A 532 8.20 -8.32 29.89
C LEU A 532 9.47 -7.67 30.46
N ILE A 533 9.37 -6.60 31.25
CA ILE A 533 10.55 -6.00 31.91
C ILE A 533 10.93 -6.82 33.13
N ASP A 534 9.94 -7.19 33.94
CA ASP A 534 10.08 -8.02 35.14
C ASP A 534 10.76 -9.37 34.81
N GLU A 535 10.17 -10.16 33.91
CA GLU A 535 10.73 -11.44 33.42
C GLU A 535 12.05 -11.28 32.61
N LEU A 536 12.54 -10.07 32.34
CA LEU A 536 13.88 -9.84 31.79
C LEU A 536 14.91 -9.36 32.82
N GLY A 537 14.58 -9.45 34.11
CA GLY A 537 15.46 -9.05 35.21
C GLY A 537 15.27 -7.58 35.61
N GLY A 538 14.06 -7.06 35.44
CA GLY A 538 13.68 -5.71 35.87
C GLY A 538 14.33 -4.56 35.08
N PRO A 539 14.11 -3.31 35.54
CA PRO A 539 14.56 -2.10 34.87
C PRO A 539 16.05 -2.01 34.54
N ASP A 540 16.93 -2.54 35.39
CA ASP A 540 18.37 -2.38 35.23
C ASP A 540 18.95 -3.25 34.12
N ASN A 541 18.34 -4.40 33.83
CA ASN A 541 18.76 -5.27 32.74
C ASN A 541 18.21 -4.85 31.36
N VAL A 542 17.11 -4.08 31.35
CA VAL A 542 16.37 -3.71 30.12
C VAL A 542 16.51 -2.22 29.78
N ALA A 543 17.03 -1.92 28.60
CA ALA A 543 17.06 -0.56 28.06
C ALA A 543 15.67 -0.17 27.53
N GLU A 544 14.88 0.52 28.36
CA GLU A 544 13.51 0.88 28.01
C GLU A 544 13.49 2.17 27.18
N MET A 545 13.07 2.09 25.91
CA MET A 545 12.90 3.22 25.01
C MET A 545 11.44 3.32 24.56
N THR A 546 10.56 3.72 25.47
CA THR A 546 9.15 3.99 25.17
C THR A 546 8.73 5.43 25.51
N GLY A 547 7.49 5.78 25.19
CA GLY A 547 6.92 7.11 25.42
C GLY A 547 6.32 7.34 26.81
N ARG A 548 6.34 6.34 27.70
CA ARG A 548 5.71 6.44 29.04
C ARG A 548 6.57 7.23 30.03
N LYS A 549 5.95 7.86 31.02
CA LYS A 549 6.63 8.64 32.07
C LYS A 549 6.99 7.81 33.30
N GLY A 550 6.15 6.83 33.64
CA GLY A 550 6.38 5.90 34.75
C GLY A 550 5.99 4.48 34.39
N ARG A 551 6.23 3.55 35.31
CA ARG A 551 6.11 2.10 35.13
C ARG A 551 5.77 1.39 36.44
N VAL A 552 5.31 0.14 36.32
CA VAL A 552 5.14 -0.76 37.48
C VAL A 552 6.40 -1.61 37.62
N VAL A 553 6.89 -1.79 38.84
CA VAL A 553 8.06 -2.61 39.16
C VAL A 553 7.75 -3.46 40.39
N SER A 554 8.18 -4.73 40.35
CA SER A 554 8.25 -5.59 41.53
C SER A 554 9.60 -5.40 42.23
N ASN A 555 9.56 -5.18 43.54
CA ASN A 555 10.73 -5.00 44.40
C ASN A 555 11.27 -6.35 44.89
N ASP A 556 12.50 -6.37 45.43
CA ASP A 556 13.13 -7.59 45.99
C ASP A 556 12.35 -8.22 47.17
N ASP A 557 11.47 -7.47 47.82
CA ASP A 557 10.57 -7.94 48.89
C ASP A 557 9.22 -8.49 48.38
N GLY A 558 9.01 -8.48 47.06
CA GLY A 558 7.77 -8.89 46.40
C GLY A 558 6.66 -7.83 46.40
N THR A 559 6.91 -6.63 46.93
CA THR A 559 5.96 -5.51 46.80
C THR A 559 5.96 -4.94 45.38
N ILE A 560 4.81 -4.48 44.92
CA ILE A 560 4.65 -3.86 43.60
C ILE A 560 4.44 -2.36 43.78
N THR A 561 5.20 -1.55 43.03
CA THR A 561 5.16 -0.08 43.16
C THR A 561 5.14 0.60 41.79
N TYR A 562 4.57 1.82 41.74
CA TYR A 562 4.62 2.67 40.55
C TYR A 562 5.72 3.71 40.70
N GLU A 563 6.68 3.70 39.77
CA GLU A 563 7.82 4.62 39.79
C GLU A 563 7.94 5.47 38.52
N SER A 564 8.59 6.63 38.68
CA SER A 564 9.02 7.50 37.59
C SER A 564 10.16 6.85 36.81
N ARG A 565 10.07 6.80 35.47
CA ARG A 565 11.23 6.44 34.63
C ARG A 565 12.30 7.54 34.58
N SER A 566 12.01 8.75 35.07
CA SER A 566 13.00 9.84 35.18
C SER A 566 13.84 9.62 36.43
N GLU A 567 15.12 9.31 36.24
CA GLU A 567 16.15 9.37 37.28
C GLU A 567 16.42 10.83 37.67
N LEU A 568 16.90 11.06 38.91
CA LEU A 568 17.08 12.40 39.49
C LEU A 568 17.95 13.34 38.62
N ASP A 569 18.99 12.81 37.99
CA ASP A 569 19.93 13.56 37.14
C ASP A 569 19.58 13.54 35.64
N VAL A 570 18.50 12.85 35.22
CA VAL A 570 18.16 12.61 33.81
C VAL A 570 16.77 13.15 33.48
N PRO A 571 16.67 14.34 32.84
CA PRO A 571 15.39 14.87 32.38
C PRO A 571 14.67 13.94 31.38
N VAL A 572 13.35 13.80 31.54
CA VAL A 572 12.47 12.98 30.67
C VAL A 572 12.71 13.21 29.18
N GLU A 573 13.02 14.44 28.75
CA GLU A 573 13.30 14.77 27.34
C GLU A 573 14.52 14.05 26.75
N ILE A 574 15.51 13.67 27.57
CA ILE A 574 16.73 12.97 27.12
C ILE A 574 16.79 11.50 27.56
N LEU A 575 15.87 11.04 28.42
CA LEU A 575 15.84 9.69 28.98
C LEU A 575 15.99 8.57 27.93
N ASN A 576 15.23 8.64 26.83
CA ASN A 576 15.32 7.64 25.76
C ASN A 576 16.66 7.70 24.97
N LEU A 577 17.40 8.81 25.03
CA LEU A 577 18.77 8.91 24.51
C LEU A 577 19.78 8.30 25.49
N THR A 578 19.54 8.44 26.80
CA THR A 578 20.34 7.80 27.87
C THR A 578 20.21 6.28 27.84
N GLU A 579 18.99 5.74 27.79
CA GLU A 579 18.77 4.27 27.69
C GLU A 579 19.34 3.69 26.38
N LYS A 580 19.22 4.43 25.27
CA LYS A 580 19.94 4.13 24.02
C LYS A 580 21.46 4.14 24.21
N GLN A 581 22.01 4.93 25.12
CA GLN A 581 23.46 4.96 25.37
C GLN A 581 23.88 3.74 26.19
N ARG A 582 23.19 3.43 27.30
CA ARG A 582 23.43 2.23 28.11
C ARG A 582 23.46 0.94 27.29
N PHE A 583 22.50 0.79 26.36
CA PHE A 583 22.48 -0.34 25.41
C PHE A 583 23.68 -0.36 24.44
N MET A 584 24.06 0.79 23.91
CA MET A 584 25.13 0.91 22.89
C MET A 584 26.55 0.87 23.48
N ASP A 585 26.69 1.09 24.79
CA ASP A 585 27.94 0.89 25.53
C ASP A 585 28.04 -0.50 26.22
N GLY A 586 26.94 -1.27 26.18
CA GLY A 586 26.88 -2.67 26.59
C GLY A 586 26.58 -2.90 28.07
N GLU A 587 26.11 -1.88 28.77
CA GLU A 587 25.63 -1.96 30.16
C GLU A 587 24.35 -2.82 30.21
N LYS A 588 23.38 -2.50 29.34
CA LYS A 588 22.14 -3.26 29.16
C LYS A 588 22.20 -4.06 27.85
N ASN A 589 21.94 -5.37 27.90
CA ASN A 589 22.06 -6.25 26.73
C ASN A 589 20.74 -6.48 25.98
N ILE A 590 19.63 -6.04 26.55
CA ILE A 590 18.29 -6.10 25.97
C ILE A 590 17.73 -4.68 25.89
N ALA A 591 17.00 -4.37 24.83
CA ALA A 591 16.29 -3.12 24.64
C ALA A 591 14.82 -3.38 24.28
N ILE A 592 13.91 -2.56 24.77
CA ILE A 592 12.50 -2.54 24.34
C ILE A 592 12.21 -1.21 23.66
N ILE A 593 11.63 -1.25 22.45
CA ILE A 593 11.26 -0.06 21.67
C ILE A 593 9.75 -0.02 21.39
N SER A 594 9.14 1.17 21.49
CA SER A 594 7.75 1.42 21.06
C SER A 594 7.65 2.43 19.90
N GLU A 595 6.44 2.83 19.48
CA GLU A 595 6.28 3.83 18.40
C GLU A 595 6.95 5.17 18.74
N ALA A 596 7.12 5.52 20.03
CA ALA A 596 7.91 6.69 20.44
C ALA A 596 9.38 6.61 19.97
N ALA A 597 10.00 5.43 20.07
CA ALA A 597 11.36 5.15 19.62
C ALA A 597 11.49 4.88 18.11
N SER A 598 10.39 4.87 17.35
CA SER A 598 10.41 4.68 15.89
C SER A 598 11.11 5.82 15.12
N SER A 599 11.35 6.95 15.78
CA SER A 599 11.99 8.16 15.25
C SER A 599 13.27 8.49 16.05
N GLY A 600 14.27 9.09 15.41
CA GLY A 600 15.58 9.42 16.02
C GLY A 600 16.49 8.21 16.30
N ILE A 601 16.02 7.28 17.14
CA ILE A 601 16.83 6.23 17.77
C ILE A 601 17.51 5.29 16.76
N SER A 602 18.69 4.78 17.14
CA SER A 602 19.65 3.99 16.35
C SER A 602 20.29 2.93 17.25
N LEU A 603 20.15 1.64 16.90
CA LEU A 603 20.52 0.49 17.75
C LEU A 603 21.35 -0.58 17.01
N GLN A 604 21.83 -0.30 15.79
CA GLN A 604 22.70 -1.20 15.03
C GLN A 604 24.02 -1.50 15.76
N ALA A 605 24.72 -2.56 15.36
CA ALA A 605 26.09 -2.84 15.81
C ALA A 605 27.10 -1.93 15.09
N ASP A 606 27.06 -0.62 15.37
CA ASP A 606 27.87 0.40 14.70
C ASP A 606 29.36 0.27 15.06
N ARG A 607 30.26 0.32 14.06
CA ARG A 607 31.72 0.23 14.25
C ARG A 607 32.31 1.32 15.16
N ARG A 608 31.55 2.38 15.46
CA ARG A 608 31.95 3.50 16.32
C ARG A 608 31.54 3.35 17.80
N VAL A 609 30.75 2.33 18.17
CA VAL A 609 30.34 2.13 19.58
C VAL A 609 31.00 0.90 20.20
N LYS A 610 30.97 0.84 21.53
CA LYS A 610 31.57 -0.24 22.33
C LYS A 610 30.81 -1.56 22.21
N ASN A 611 29.47 -1.53 22.23
CA ASN A 611 28.67 -2.74 22.05
C ASN A 611 28.48 -3.09 20.56
N GLN A 612 29.36 -3.94 20.03
CA GLN A 612 29.34 -4.42 18.64
C GLN A 612 28.73 -5.83 18.46
N ARG A 613 28.09 -6.39 19.50
CA ARG A 613 27.44 -7.72 19.46
C ARG A 613 26.33 -7.79 18.39
N ARG A 614 26.16 -8.94 17.73
CA ARG A 614 25.09 -9.13 16.72
C ARG A 614 23.73 -8.81 17.33
N ARG A 615 22.87 -8.10 16.59
CA ARG A 615 21.54 -7.70 17.06
C ARG A 615 20.49 -8.72 16.64
N VAL A 616 19.69 -9.22 17.59
CA VAL A 616 18.47 -9.99 17.32
C VAL A 616 17.27 -9.10 17.58
N HIS A 617 16.50 -8.79 16.55
CA HIS A 617 15.31 -7.95 16.64
C HIS A 617 14.06 -8.82 16.68
N MET A 618 13.47 -8.95 17.87
CA MET A 618 12.29 -9.78 18.12
C MET A 618 11.02 -8.92 18.03
N THR A 619 10.18 -9.15 17.03
CA THR A 619 8.93 -8.40 16.85
C THR A 619 7.81 -9.14 17.59
N LEU A 620 7.45 -8.63 18.78
CA LEU A 620 6.39 -9.19 19.62
C LEU A 620 5.01 -8.67 19.17
N GLU A 621 4.89 -7.37 18.88
CA GLU A 621 3.68 -6.78 18.28
C GLU A 621 3.92 -6.45 16.80
N LEU A 622 3.26 -7.19 15.89
CA LEU A 622 3.36 -6.94 14.44
C LEU A 622 2.65 -5.63 14.05
N PRO A 623 3.34 -4.68 13.39
CA PRO A 623 2.73 -3.42 12.99
C PRO A 623 1.62 -3.58 11.94
N TRP A 624 0.48 -2.90 12.18
CA TRP A 624 -0.68 -2.82 11.26
C TRP A 624 -0.38 -2.27 9.85
N SER A 625 0.84 -1.78 9.62
CA SER A 625 1.33 -1.30 8.34
C SER A 625 2.78 -1.75 8.17
N ALA A 626 3.09 -2.42 7.07
CA ALA A 626 4.44 -2.91 6.82
C ALA A 626 5.48 -1.77 6.72
N ASP A 627 5.08 -0.57 6.32
CA ASP A 627 5.98 0.60 6.32
C ASP A 627 6.43 0.99 7.76
N ARG A 628 5.58 0.78 8.78
CA ARG A 628 5.98 0.93 10.20
C ARG A 628 6.98 -0.18 10.60
N ALA A 629 6.75 -1.42 10.16
CA ALA A 629 7.69 -2.52 10.40
C ALA A 629 9.08 -2.23 9.80
N ILE A 630 9.15 -1.72 8.57
CA ILE A 630 10.41 -1.28 7.94
C ILE A 630 11.08 -0.15 8.74
N GLN A 631 10.32 0.85 9.20
CA GLN A 631 10.87 1.94 10.03
C GLN A 631 11.47 1.42 11.35
N GLN A 632 10.89 0.35 11.90
CA GLN A 632 11.34 -0.36 13.10
C GLN A 632 12.58 -1.23 12.83
N PHE A 633 12.62 -1.99 11.73
CA PHE A 633 13.83 -2.73 11.30
C PHE A 633 15.00 -1.75 11.03
N GLY A 634 14.69 -0.57 10.49
CA GLY A 634 15.63 0.56 10.36
C GLY A 634 16.12 1.19 11.68
N ARG A 635 15.79 0.62 12.86
CA ARG A 635 16.51 0.89 14.11
C ARG A 635 17.78 0.05 14.22
N THR A 636 17.72 -1.23 13.84
CA THR A 636 18.80 -2.23 14.01
C THR A 636 19.59 -2.50 12.73
N HIS A 637 19.01 -2.27 11.54
CA HIS A 637 19.70 -2.36 10.26
C HIS A 637 20.06 -0.96 9.74
N ARG A 638 21.35 -0.61 9.76
CA ARG A 638 21.89 0.68 9.28
C ARG A 638 23.32 0.51 8.76
N SER A 639 23.82 1.55 8.11
CA SER A 639 25.20 1.61 7.62
C SER A 639 26.21 1.66 8.76
N ASN A 640 27.47 1.39 8.40
CA ASN A 640 28.62 1.28 9.30
C ASN A 640 28.47 0.17 10.36
N GLN A 641 27.68 -0.88 10.06
CA GLN A 641 27.48 -2.01 10.96
C GLN A 641 28.65 -3.02 10.88
N VAL A 642 28.93 -3.70 11.99
CA VAL A 642 29.90 -4.82 12.05
C VAL A 642 29.27 -6.11 11.53
N THR A 643 28.04 -6.38 11.97
CA THR A 643 27.24 -7.56 11.60
C THR A 643 25.83 -7.14 11.22
N ALA A 644 25.27 -7.75 10.17
CA ALA A 644 23.85 -7.62 9.86
C ALA A 644 22.96 -8.29 10.94
N PRO A 645 21.81 -7.70 11.29
CA PRO A 645 20.92 -8.22 12.32
C PRO A 645 20.20 -9.52 11.92
N GLU A 646 19.65 -10.19 12.93
CA GLU A 646 18.67 -11.27 12.81
C GLU A 646 17.29 -10.71 13.13
N TYR A 647 16.25 -11.08 12.37
CA TYR A 647 14.86 -10.71 12.65
C TYR A 647 14.05 -11.95 13.03
N VAL A 648 13.34 -11.88 14.16
CA VAL A 648 12.44 -12.93 14.62
C VAL A 648 11.03 -12.35 14.74
N PHE A 649 10.07 -12.93 14.02
CA PHE A 649 8.65 -12.59 14.14
C PHE A 649 7.94 -13.61 15.02
N LEU A 650 7.31 -13.17 16.10
CA LEU A 650 6.48 -14.06 16.94
C LEU A 650 5.02 -13.94 16.51
N ILE A 651 4.43 -15.05 16.08
CA ILE A 651 3.03 -15.16 15.65
C ILE A 651 2.37 -16.24 16.49
N SER A 652 1.20 -15.98 17.07
CA SER A 652 0.40 -17.01 17.73
C SER A 652 -0.34 -17.89 16.72
N GLU A 653 -0.79 -19.07 17.12
CA GLU A 653 -1.66 -19.94 16.32
C GLU A 653 -3.04 -19.32 16.01
N LEU A 654 -3.35 -18.11 16.49
CA LEU A 654 -4.60 -17.39 16.21
C LEU A 654 -4.61 -16.89 14.76
N ALA A 655 -5.53 -17.44 13.95
CA ALA A 655 -5.74 -17.04 12.56
C ALA A 655 -5.94 -15.52 12.36
N GLY A 656 -6.54 -14.82 13.34
CA GLY A 656 -6.70 -13.37 13.30
C GLY A 656 -5.37 -12.59 13.32
N GLU A 657 -4.29 -13.17 13.83
CA GLU A 657 -2.95 -12.56 13.83
C GLU A 657 -2.17 -12.84 12.53
N GLN A 658 -2.39 -13.98 11.88
CA GLN A 658 -1.67 -14.40 10.67
C GLN A 658 -1.75 -13.37 9.52
N ARG A 659 -2.83 -12.57 9.48
CA ARG A 659 -2.97 -11.40 8.59
C ARG A 659 -1.81 -10.40 8.68
N PHE A 660 -1.34 -10.08 9.90
CA PHE A 660 -0.32 -9.05 10.09
C PHE A 660 1.04 -9.54 9.62
N ALA A 661 1.31 -10.83 9.83
CA ALA A 661 2.50 -11.49 9.31
C ALA A 661 2.54 -11.43 7.78
N SER A 662 1.42 -11.68 7.08
CA SER A 662 1.41 -11.67 5.62
C SER A 662 1.57 -10.27 5.00
N ILE A 663 1.00 -9.25 5.63
CA ILE A 663 1.20 -7.85 5.24
C ILE A 663 2.68 -7.45 5.35
N VAL A 664 3.36 -7.85 6.42
CA VAL A 664 4.79 -7.60 6.63
C VAL A 664 5.65 -8.44 5.67
N ALA A 665 5.34 -9.73 5.49
CA ALA A 665 6.11 -10.65 4.66
C ALA A 665 6.05 -10.29 3.16
N LYS A 666 4.86 -9.99 2.62
CA LYS A 666 4.68 -9.45 1.26
C LYS A 666 5.53 -8.21 1.04
N ARG A 667 5.74 -7.40 2.09
CA ARG A 667 6.62 -6.23 2.03
C ARG A 667 8.10 -6.61 2.04
N LEU A 668 8.53 -7.55 2.89
CA LEU A 668 9.92 -8.06 2.91
C LEU A 668 10.31 -8.75 1.60
N GLU A 669 9.40 -9.49 0.97
CA GLU A 669 9.56 -10.01 -0.39
C GLU A 669 9.70 -8.85 -1.41
N SER A 670 8.82 -7.84 -1.33
CA SER A 670 8.93 -6.62 -2.15
C SER A 670 10.19 -5.77 -1.88
N LEU A 671 10.96 -6.10 -0.83
CA LEU A 671 12.24 -5.47 -0.47
C LEU A 671 13.46 -6.33 -0.84
N GLY A 672 13.27 -7.49 -1.47
CA GLY A 672 14.37 -8.43 -1.75
C GLY A 672 15.06 -8.92 -0.48
N ALA A 673 14.36 -8.89 0.67
CA ALA A 673 14.86 -9.36 1.95
C ALA A 673 14.61 -10.86 2.17
N LEU A 674 13.61 -11.42 1.47
CA LEU A 674 13.37 -12.85 1.32
C LEU A 674 13.83 -13.26 -0.08
N THR A 675 14.97 -13.96 -0.19
CA THR A 675 15.54 -14.38 -1.49
C THR A 675 15.74 -15.89 -1.56
N HIS A 676 16.09 -16.39 -2.75
CA HIS A 676 16.08 -17.82 -3.09
C HIS A 676 16.98 -18.73 -2.22
N GLY A 677 17.94 -18.18 -1.47
CA GLY A 677 18.77 -18.94 -0.52
C GLY A 677 17.96 -19.48 0.67
N ASP A 678 17.23 -18.59 1.36
CA ASP A 678 16.46 -18.92 2.57
C ASP A 678 15.21 -19.76 2.29
N ARG A 679 14.79 -19.88 1.02
CA ARG A 679 13.65 -20.74 0.63
C ARG A 679 13.87 -22.22 1.03
N ARG A 680 15.13 -22.70 1.09
CA ARG A 680 15.45 -24.06 1.56
C ARG A 680 15.27 -24.26 3.08
N ALA A 681 15.38 -23.19 3.87
CA ALA A 681 15.09 -23.21 5.30
C ALA A 681 13.59 -23.03 5.60
N THR A 682 12.76 -22.77 4.58
CA THR A 682 11.34 -22.42 4.72
C THR A 682 10.42 -23.25 3.80
N GLU A 683 10.87 -24.40 3.31
CA GLU A 683 10.13 -25.25 2.34
C GLU A 683 8.73 -25.70 2.84
N THR A 684 8.50 -25.75 4.15
CA THR A 684 7.19 -26.03 4.76
C THR A 684 6.31 -24.79 5.01
N ARG A 685 6.86 -23.57 5.02
CA ARG A 685 6.22 -22.35 5.59
C ARG A 685 6.38 -21.10 4.71
N ASP A 686 6.02 -21.23 3.43
CA ASP A 686 6.00 -20.13 2.47
C ASP A 686 4.96 -19.04 2.85
N LEU A 687 5.44 -17.83 3.09
CA LEU A 687 4.64 -16.66 3.48
C LEU A 687 3.77 -16.08 2.37
N SER A 688 4.10 -16.36 1.09
CA SER A 688 3.34 -15.86 -0.06
C SER A 688 1.89 -16.37 -0.09
N ARG A 689 1.66 -17.54 0.52
CA ARG A 689 0.34 -18.21 0.68
C ARG A 689 -0.73 -17.32 1.32
N PHE A 690 -0.33 -16.34 2.12
CA PHE A 690 -1.23 -15.52 2.94
C PHE A 690 -1.54 -14.13 2.30
N ASN A 691 -1.43 -13.99 0.98
CA ASN A 691 -1.65 -12.72 0.25
C ASN A 691 -3.14 -12.32 0.14
N PHE A 692 -3.76 -11.97 1.27
CA PHE A 692 -5.19 -11.68 1.40
C PHE A 692 -5.65 -10.36 0.79
N ASP A 693 -4.75 -9.38 0.57
CA ASP A 693 -5.14 -8.02 0.18
C ASP A 693 -5.28 -7.87 -1.35
N ASN A 694 -6.31 -8.54 -1.88
CA ASN A 694 -6.66 -8.66 -3.29
C ASN A 694 -8.15 -8.37 -3.51
N LYS A 695 -8.51 -7.82 -4.68
CA LYS A 695 -9.93 -7.56 -5.04
C LYS A 695 -10.78 -8.83 -5.11
N VAL A 696 -10.14 -9.98 -5.34
CA VAL A 696 -10.77 -11.30 -5.37
C VAL A 696 -11.21 -11.72 -3.95
N SER A 697 -10.37 -11.47 -2.95
CA SER A 697 -10.65 -11.80 -1.53
C SER A 697 -11.92 -11.15 -1.01
N THR A 698 -12.22 -9.91 -1.41
CA THR A 698 -13.48 -9.22 -1.07
C THR A 698 -14.72 -9.98 -1.53
N SER A 699 -14.66 -10.64 -2.70
CA SER A 699 -15.75 -11.50 -3.18
C SER A 699 -15.84 -12.82 -2.43
N ILE A 700 -14.70 -13.40 -2.03
CA ILE A 700 -14.66 -14.67 -1.30
C ILE A 700 -15.11 -14.52 0.15
N VAL A 701 -14.83 -13.38 0.82
CA VAL A 701 -15.43 -13.09 2.14
C VAL A 701 -16.96 -13.08 2.03
N SER A 702 -17.52 -12.53 0.94
CA SER A 702 -18.96 -12.64 0.67
C SER A 702 -19.42 -14.08 0.46
N GLU A 703 -18.70 -14.87 -0.33
CA GLU A 703 -19.06 -16.26 -0.64
C GLU A 703 -19.00 -17.18 0.61
N VAL A 704 -17.89 -17.13 1.36
CA VAL A 704 -17.70 -17.91 2.60
C VAL A 704 -18.78 -17.57 3.64
N ILE A 705 -19.07 -16.29 3.87
CA ILE A 705 -20.12 -15.90 4.83
C ILE A 705 -21.51 -16.32 4.32
N ASN A 706 -21.79 -16.27 3.02
CA ASN A 706 -23.05 -16.78 2.46
C ASN A 706 -23.20 -18.30 2.61
N VAL A 707 -22.12 -19.08 2.57
CA VAL A 707 -22.16 -20.54 2.86
C VAL A 707 -22.63 -20.79 4.30
N PHE A 708 -22.06 -20.09 5.29
CA PHE A 708 -22.49 -20.19 6.69
C PHE A 708 -23.85 -19.53 6.99
N MET A 709 -24.44 -18.79 6.05
CA MET A 709 -25.83 -18.31 6.12
C MET A 709 -26.85 -19.32 5.59
N LEU A 710 -26.42 -20.30 4.77
CA LEU A 710 -27.29 -21.24 4.06
C LEU A 710 -27.25 -22.68 4.61
N ILE A 711 -26.20 -23.05 5.34
CA ILE A 711 -26.03 -24.42 5.88
C ILE A 711 -26.41 -24.47 7.36
N THR A 712 -27.52 -25.14 7.67
CA THR A 712 -27.98 -25.45 9.04
C THR A 712 -27.74 -26.89 9.47
N GLU A 713 -27.40 -27.80 8.54
CA GLU A 713 -27.40 -29.25 8.79
C GLU A 713 -26.06 -29.85 9.25
N PHE A 714 -24.97 -29.07 9.26
CA PHE A 714 -23.64 -29.52 9.74
C PHE A 714 -23.32 -28.93 11.11
N PHE A 715 -23.01 -29.78 12.09
CA PHE A 715 -22.76 -29.41 13.50
C PHE A 715 -21.72 -28.28 13.65
N SER A 716 -20.56 -28.43 12.99
CA SER A 716 -19.48 -27.41 12.98
C SER A 716 -19.89 -26.09 12.31
N SER A 717 -20.84 -26.12 11.37
CA SER A 717 -21.33 -24.92 10.70
C SER A 717 -22.24 -24.09 11.60
N VAL A 718 -23.01 -24.76 12.49
CA VAL A 718 -23.87 -24.08 13.48
C VAL A 718 -23.02 -23.33 14.52
N GLU A 719 -21.92 -23.93 15.00
CA GLU A 719 -20.99 -23.27 15.91
C GLU A 719 -20.32 -22.04 15.28
N ILE A 720 -19.83 -22.17 14.03
CA ILE A 720 -19.24 -21.05 13.28
C ILE A 720 -20.27 -19.96 12.99
N GLN A 721 -21.51 -20.31 12.65
CA GLN A 721 -22.62 -19.36 12.47
C GLN A 721 -22.92 -18.61 13.78
N GLY A 722 -22.97 -19.31 14.91
CA GLY A 722 -23.13 -18.70 16.24
C GLY A 722 -22.01 -17.71 16.57
N GLY A 723 -20.75 -18.06 16.30
CA GLY A 723 -19.61 -17.16 16.45
C GLY A 723 -19.69 -15.93 15.54
N LEU A 724 -20.10 -16.10 14.27
CA LEU A 724 -20.29 -15.00 13.30
C LEU A 724 -21.42 -14.03 13.68
N ILE A 725 -22.46 -14.52 14.38
CA ILE A 725 -23.50 -13.69 15.01
C ILE A 725 -22.93 -12.97 16.23
N GLY A 726 -22.21 -13.67 17.11
CA GLY A 726 -21.57 -13.10 18.31
C GLY A 726 -20.62 -11.94 18.01
N VAL A 727 -19.85 -12.03 16.91
CA VAL A 727 -18.96 -10.94 16.45
C VAL A 727 -19.62 -9.93 15.50
N GLY A 728 -20.96 -9.96 15.39
CA GLY A 728 -21.74 -8.96 14.66
C GLY A 728 -21.39 -8.82 13.18
N LEU A 729 -21.07 -9.94 12.50
CA LEU A 729 -20.96 -10.01 11.04
C LEU A 729 -22.28 -10.46 10.41
N ILE A 730 -22.99 -11.36 11.09
CA ILE A 730 -24.38 -11.73 10.85
C ILE A 730 -25.24 -11.06 11.94
N ASN A 731 -26.41 -10.53 11.57
CA ASN A 731 -27.42 -10.01 12.49
C ASN A 731 -28.71 -10.83 12.32
N VAL A 732 -29.39 -11.14 13.43
CA VAL A 732 -30.72 -11.78 13.42
C VAL A 732 -31.79 -10.68 13.45
N GLU A 733 -32.84 -10.78 12.63
CA GLU A 733 -33.99 -9.87 12.70
C GLU A 733 -35.03 -10.32 13.72
N ASP A 734 -35.24 -9.51 14.77
CA ASP A 734 -36.06 -9.77 15.97
C ASP A 734 -37.50 -10.29 15.73
N ARG A 735 -38.06 -10.06 14.53
CA ARG A 735 -39.46 -10.36 14.19
C ARG A 735 -39.65 -11.47 13.16
N SER A 736 -38.57 -12.00 12.60
CA SER A 736 -38.62 -12.95 11.48
C SER A 736 -37.67 -14.13 11.63
N GLY A 737 -36.66 -14.04 12.51
CA GLY A 737 -35.56 -15.00 12.57
C GLY A 737 -34.65 -14.95 11.35
N THR A 738 -34.85 -14.00 10.43
CA THR A 738 -34.09 -13.90 9.18
C THR A 738 -32.68 -13.43 9.50
N LEU A 739 -31.68 -14.18 9.00
CA LEU A 739 -30.29 -13.77 9.07
C LEU A 739 -30.03 -12.68 8.02
N SER A 740 -29.38 -11.60 8.43
CA SER A 740 -28.98 -10.48 7.58
C SER A 740 -27.49 -10.16 7.79
N LEU A 741 -26.85 -9.52 6.81
CA LEU A 741 -25.41 -9.25 6.83
C LEU A 741 -25.13 -7.79 7.18
N ASP A 742 -24.13 -7.55 8.05
CA ASP A 742 -23.77 -6.18 8.44
C ASP A 742 -23.18 -5.37 7.26
N LYS A 743 -23.27 -4.05 7.33
CA LYS A 743 -22.73 -3.16 6.30
C LYS A 743 -21.23 -3.34 6.16
N ASP A 744 -20.75 -3.41 4.92
CA ASP A 744 -19.34 -3.64 4.60
C ASP A 744 -18.74 -4.94 5.21
N TYR A 745 -19.56 -5.96 5.49
CA TYR A 745 -19.10 -7.28 5.99
C TYR A 745 -18.02 -7.93 5.11
N ASN A 746 -18.08 -7.68 3.80
CA ASN A 746 -17.12 -8.14 2.79
C ASN A 746 -15.75 -7.44 2.83
N ASN A 747 -15.60 -6.40 3.67
CA ASN A 747 -14.31 -5.79 3.92
C ASN A 747 -13.41 -6.76 4.70
N ILE A 748 -12.40 -7.32 4.01
CA ILE A 748 -11.41 -8.24 4.59
C ILE A 748 -10.78 -7.72 5.89
N GLY A 749 -10.59 -6.41 6.01
CA GLY A 749 -10.06 -5.78 7.21
C GLY A 749 -11.05 -5.71 8.37
N LYS A 750 -12.36 -5.69 8.10
CA LYS A 750 -13.42 -5.82 9.11
C LYS A 750 -13.58 -7.28 9.52
N PHE A 751 -13.71 -8.19 8.56
CA PHE A 751 -13.81 -9.64 8.80
C PHE A 751 -12.70 -10.13 9.74
N LEU A 752 -11.43 -9.90 9.38
CA LEU A 752 -10.29 -10.40 10.15
C LEU A 752 -10.13 -9.72 11.52
N ASN A 753 -10.61 -8.48 11.69
CA ASN A 753 -10.65 -7.81 12.99
C ASN A 753 -11.80 -8.29 13.89
N ARG A 754 -12.85 -8.92 13.32
CA ARG A 754 -14.00 -9.45 14.04
C ARG A 754 -13.82 -10.90 14.47
N ILE A 755 -13.25 -11.77 13.63
CA ILE A 755 -13.01 -13.18 14.01
C ILE A 755 -12.07 -13.34 15.22
N LEU A 756 -11.33 -12.30 15.62
CA LEU A 756 -10.61 -12.24 16.90
C LEU A 756 -11.52 -12.45 18.12
N GLY A 757 -12.82 -12.15 18.02
CA GLY A 757 -13.81 -12.39 19.07
C GLY A 757 -14.57 -13.71 18.95
N MET A 758 -14.05 -14.69 18.21
CA MET A 758 -14.58 -16.07 18.15
C MET A 758 -13.71 -17.01 18.99
N GLU A 759 -14.24 -18.15 19.42
CA GLU A 759 -13.44 -19.16 20.13
C GLU A 759 -12.34 -19.74 19.23
N VAL A 760 -11.17 -20.05 19.82
CA VAL A 760 -9.91 -20.35 19.09
C VAL A 760 -10.10 -21.38 17.97
N GLN A 761 -10.83 -22.47 18.24
CA GLN A 761 -11.07 -23.54 17.27
C GLN A 761 -11.99 -23.09 16.12
N GLN A 762 -13.06 -22.33 16.43
CA GLN A 762 -13.98 -21.79 15.43
C GLN A 762 -13.29 -20.77 14.53
N GLN A 763 -12.49 -19.87 15.13
CA GLN A 763 -11.70 -18.86 14.45
C GLN A 763 -10.74 -19.49 13.43
N ASN A 764 -9.99 -20.51 13.86
CA ASN A 764 -9.00 -21.17 13.01
C ASN A 764 -9.65 -22.02 11.91
N ALA A 765 -10.73 -22.76 12.22
CA ALA A 765 -11.47 -23.54 11.21
C ALA A 765 -12.09 -22.66 10.11
N LEU A 766 -12.74 -21.56 10.49
CA LEU A 766 -13.31 -20.59 9.55
C LEU A 766 -12.23 -19.96 8.64
N PHE A 767 -11.08 -19.60 9.21
CA PHE A 767 -10.00 -18.97 8.45
C PHE A 767 -9.25 -19.94 7.54
N GLN A 768 -9.09 -21.21 7.95
CA GLN A 768 -8.55 -22.26 7.09
C GLN A 768 -9.42 -22.43 5.85
N TYR A 769 -10.74 -22.62 6.03
CA TYR A 769 -11.70 -22.74 4.94
C TYR A 769 -11.69 -21.51 4.01
N PHE A 770 -11.62 -20.30 4.57
CA PHE A 770 -11.46 -19.06 3.79
C PHE A 770 -10.16 -19.03 2.97
N SER A 771 -9.05 -19.49 3.55
CA SER A 771 -7.73 -19.49 2.91
C SER A 771 -7.65 -20.51 1.77
N ASP A 772 -8.20 -21.72 1.97
CA ASP A 772 -8.26 -22.76 0.94
C ASP A 772 -9.16 -22.34 -0.23
N THR A 773 -10.32 -21.75 0.08
CA THR A 773 -11.23 -21.18 -0.94
C THR A 773 -10.54 -20.06 -1.72
N LEU A 774 -9.78 -19.18 -1.05
CA LEU A 774 -9.00 -18.13 -1.71
C LEU A 774 -7.89 -18.69 -2.61
N GLY A 775 -7.22 -19.76 -2.18
CA GLY A 775 -6.23 -20.47 -3.00
C GLY A 775 -6.84 -20.97 -4.30
N ALA A 776 -7.96 -21.71 -4.21
CA ALA A 776 -8.67 -22.26 -5.36
C ALA A 776 -9.17 -21.17 -6.33
N VAL A 777 -9.82 -20.12 -5.81
CA VAL A 777 -10.36 -19.03 -6.65
C VAL A 777 -9.26 -18.15 -7.25
N ILE A 778 -8.10 -17.99 -6.59
CA ILE A 778 -6.92 -17.35 -7.20
C ILE A 778 -6.37 -18.22 -8.34
N GLN A 779 -6.26 -19.54 -8.17
CA GLN A 779 -5.84 -20.45 -9.23
C GLN A 779 -6.79 -20.40 -10.44
N GLU A 780 -8.11 -20.46 -10.21
CA GLU A 780 -9.10 -20.29 -11.29
C GLU A 780 -9.01 -18.91 -11.96
N ALA A 781 -8.79 -17.83 -11.18
CA ALA A 781 -8.67 -16.49 -11.74
C ALA A 781 -7.39 -16.31 -12.57
N LYS A 782 -6.29 -16.99 -12.22
CA LYS A 782 -5.06 -17.06 -13.04
C LYS A 782 -5.34 -17.81 -14.34
N LYS A 783 -5.86 -19.04 -14.25
CA LYS A 783 -6.24 -19.90 -15.39
C LYS A 783 -7.13 -19.19 -16.42
N ASN A 784 -8.09 -18.39 -15.94
CA ASN A 784 -9.01 -17.63 -16.79
C ASN A 784 -8.47 -16.25 -17.25
N GLY A 785 -7.18 -15.94 -17.04
CA GLY A 785 -6.58 -14.65 -17.43
C GLY A 785 -7.17 -13.40 -16.74
N ARG A 786 -7.89 -13.58 -15.62
CA ARG A 786 -8.63 -12.51 -14.91
C ARG A 786 -7.88 -11.96 -13.71
N TYR A 787 -6.97 -12.73 -13.13
CA TYR A 787 -6.14 -12.32 -12.00
C TYR A 787 -5.13 -11.23 -12.40
N ASP A 788 -4.91 -10.26 -11.52
CA ASP A 788 -4.00 -9.14 -11.78
C ASP A 788 -2.59 -9.52 -11.30
N MET A 789 -1.81 -10.16 -12.18
CA MET A 789 -0.42 -10.57 -11.92
C MET A 789 0.52 -9.40 -11.60
N GLY A 790 0.08 -8.15 -11.78
CA GLY A 790 0.89 -6.96 -11.54
C GLY A 790 1.89 -6.73 -12.67
N ILE A 791 3.19 -6.72 -12.32
CA ILE A 791 4.27 -6.51 -13.28
C ILE A 791 4.59 -7.83 -13.98
N LEU A 792 4.69 -7.81 -15.31
CA LEU A 792 5.12 -8.95 -16.10
C LEU A 792 6.65 -8.97 -16.15
N ASP A 793 7.29 -10.07 -15.76
CA ASP A 793 8.76 -10.22 -15.73
C ASP A 793 9.25 -11.16 -16.85
N LEU A 794 9.44 -10.62 -18.06
CA LEU A 794 9.89 -11.38 -19.23
C LEU A 794 11.40 -11.67 -19.15
N GLY A 795 11.81 -12.89 -19.51
CA GLY A 795 13.24 -13.27 -19.50
C GLY A 795 13.83 -13.46 -18.10
N SER A 796 13.00 -13.79 -17.11
CA SER A 796 13.41 -14.17 -15.75
C SER A 796 13.17 -15.66 -15.42
N GLY A 797 12.79 -16.44 -16.43
CA GLY A 797 12.76 -17.91 -16.43
C GLY A 797 13.39 -18.43 -17.72
N ASP A 798 12.94 -19.60 -18.21
CA ASP A 798 13.46 -20.27 -19.42
C ASP A 798 13.19 -19.50 -20.76
N GLU A 799 12.74 -18.24 -20.69
CA GLU A 799 12.39 -17.39 -21.84
C GLU A 799 13.63 -16.66 -22.41
N LYS A 800 13.87 -16.81 -23.71
CA LYS A 800 14.94 -16.14 -24.46
C LYS A 800 14.43 -14.85 -25.10
N VAL A 801 14.90 -13.69 -24.62
CA VAL A 801 14.32 -12.38 -24.95
C VAL A 801 15.25 -11.55 -25.84
N LYS A 802 14.81 -11.31 -27.07
CA LYS A 802 15.59 -10.67 -28.15
C LYS A 802 15.02 -9.31 -28.53
N LYS A 803 15.88 -8.30 -28.59
CA LYS A 803 15.56 -6.93 -29.01
C LYS A 803 15.55 -6.82 -30.55
N VAL A 804 14.46 -6.34 -31.14
CA VAL A 804 14.24 -6.33 -32.60
C VAL A 804 14.32 -4.94 -33.22
N ASP A 805 13.73 -3.93 -32.57
CA ASP A 805 13.73 -2.52 -33.00
C ASP A 805 13.63 -1.60 -31.76
N CYS A 806 14.12 -0.37 -31.87
CA CYS A 806 14.06 0.65 -30.82
C CYS A 806 13.97 2.05 -31.43
N ARG A 807 12.84 2.75 -31.21
CA ARG A 807 12.57 4.09 -31.76
C ARG A 807 12.50 5.15 -30.68
N LYS A 808 13.35 6.18 -30.77
CA LYS A 808 13.43 7.32 -29.84
C LYS A 808 12.59 8.51 -30.31
N PHE A 809 11.90 9.17 -29.38
CA PHE A 809 11.09 10.37 -29.62
C PHE A 809 11.37 11.45 -28.55
N LEU A 810 11.68 12.69 -28.95
CA LEU A 810 12.06 13.79 -28.05
C LEU A 810 10.82 14.59 -27.60
N THR A 811 10.59 14.71 -26.29
CA THR A 811 9.33 15.25 -25.75
C THR A 811 9.29 16.79 -25.79
N PRO A 812 8.31 17.43 -26.46
CA PRO A 812 8.28 18.89 -26.58
C PRO A 812 7.99 19.57 -25.23
N GLY A 813 8.78 20.59 -24.89
CA GLY A 813 8.51 21.50 -23.77
C GLY A 813 9.15 21.11 -22.42
N TYR A 814 9.95 20.03 -22.37
CA TYR A 814 10.77 19.67 -21.21
C TYR A 814 12.25 19.98 -21.43
N THR A 815 13.02 19.96 -20.35
CA THR A 815 14.49 20.01 -20.39
C THR A 815 15.07 18.76 -21.07
N THR A 816 16.34 18.83 -21.44
CA THR A 816 16.99 18.02 -22.50
C THR A 816 17.00 16.49 -22.32
N SER A 817 16.66 15.93 -21.15
CA SER A 817 16.60 14.47 -20.94
C SER A 817 15.26 13.82 -21.31
N GLY A 818 14.18 14.59 -21.49
CA GLY A 818 12.84 14.07 -21.71
C GLY A 818 12.63 13.38 -23.06
N HIS A 819 12.79 12.06 -23.11
CA HIS A 819 12.55 11.24 -24.31
C HIS A 819 11.68 10.01 -24.01
N VAL A 820 10.98 9.51 -25.03
CA VAL A 820 10.17 8.29 -24.99
C VAL A 820 10.75 7.28 -25.99
N GLU A 821 10.82 6.01 -25.60
CA GLU A 821 11.34 4.93 -26.43
C GLU A 821 10.25 3.91 -26.72
N LEU A 822 10.18 3.41 -27.95
CA LEU A 822 9.34 2.27 -28.32
C LEU A 822 10.24 1.11 -28.74
N TYR A 823 10.32 0.09 -27.89
CA TYR A 823 11.00 -1.17 -28.19
C TYR A 823 10.04 -2.15 -28.85
N THR A 824 10.55 -2.87 -29.85
CA THR A 824 9.96 -4.12 -30.34
C THR A 824 10.84 -5.26 -29.87
N VAL A 825 10.22 -6.23 -29.18
CA VAL A 825 10.91 -7.34 -28.50
C VAL A 825 10.28 -8.65 -28.96
N SER A 826 11.11 -9.63 -29.28
CA SER A 826 10.69 -11.02 -29.50
C SER A 826 11.00 -11.82 -28.25
N VAL A 827 10.01 -12.53 -27.71
CA VAL A 827 10.19 -13.51 -26.65
C VAL A 827 10.08 -14.89 -27.28
N GLU A 828 11.13 -15.68 -27.12
CA GLU A 828 11.26 -17.05 -27.63
C GLU A 828 11.22 -18.03 -26.45
N ARG A 829 10.31 -19.00 -26.51
CA ARG A 829 10.12 -20.05 -25.49
C ARG A 829 10.53 -21.42 -26.06
N GLY A 830 10.15 -22.49 -25.38
CA GLY A 830 10.44 -23.85 -25.85
C GLY A 830 11.84 -24.32 -25.50
N MET A 831 12.10 -25.59 -25.80
CA MET A 831 13.34 -26.28 -25.46
C MET A 831 13.83 -27.02 -26.71
N SER A 832 15.11 -26.85 -27.05
CA SER A 832 15.72 -27.52 -28.20
C SER A 832 15.82 -29.04 -27.97
N TRP A 833 16.15 -29.80 -29.01
CA TRP A 833 16.34 -31.25 -28.86
C TRP A 833 17.58 -31.57 -27.99
N GLU A 834 18.62 -30.76 -28.15
CA GLU A 834 19.89 -30.84 -27.41
C GLU A 834 19.66 -30.51 -25.92
N GLU A 835 18.91 -29.44 -25.63
CA GLU A 835 18.51 -29.06 -24.27
C GLU A 835 17.64 -30.15 -23.62
N ALA A 836 16.70 -30.74 -24.36
CA ALA A 836 15.84 -31.82 -23.86
C ALA A 836 16.59 -33.14 -23.60
N THR A 837 17.56 -33.49 -24.45
CA THR A 837 18.38 -34.71 -24.27
C THR A 837 19.37 -34.58 -23.12
N HIS A 838 19.91 -33.39 -22.84
CA HIS A 838 20.67 -33.16 -21.61
C HIS A 838 19.77 -33.27 -20.37
N ALA A 839 18.62 -32.62 -20.35
CA ALA A 839 17.70 -32.64 -19.21
C ALA A 839 17.18 -34.06 -18.87
N TRP A 840 17.10 -34.95 -19.88
CA TRP A 840 16.78 -36.37 -19.70
C TRP A 840 17.94 -37.19 -19.11
N ALA A 841 19.19 -36.89 -19.48
CA ALA A 841 20.37 -37.63 -19.00
C ALA A 841 20.58 -37.51 -17.47
N ASP A 842 20.04 -36.46 -16.85
CA ASP A 842 20.08 -36.23 -15.40
C ASP A 842 18.94 -36.96 -14.62
N GLN A 843 18.09 -37.77 -15.28
CA GLN A 843 16.94 -38.47 -14.68
C GLN A 843 17.13 -39.99 -14.61
N ASN A 844 16.72 -40.59 -13.47
CA ASN A 844 16.95 -42.01 -13.15
C ASN A 844 15.67 -42.82 -12.86
N GLY A 845 14.47 -42.26 -13.08
CA GLY A 845 13.20 -42.95 -12.84
C GLY A 845 12.79 -43.88 -13.99
N ALA A 846 12.25 -45.06 -13.67
CA ALA A 846 11.85 -46.05 -14.66
C ALA A 846 10.75 -45.57 -15.65
N ASP A 847 9.94 -44.57 -15.24
CA ASP A 847 8.91 -43.97 -16.08
C ASP A 847 9.41 -42.78 -16.94
N ASP A 848 10.63 -42.28 -16.72
CA ASP A 848 11.18 -41.10 -17.41
C ASP A 848 11.48 -41.38 -18.89
N GLY A 849 11.41 -40.35 -19.76
CA GLY A 849 11.64 -40.46 -21.20
C GLY A 849 10.72 -39.58 -22.06
N PHE A 850 10.64 -39.88 -23.37
CA PHE A 850 9.95 -39.05 -24.37
C PHE A 850 8.55 -39.58 -24.73
N TYR A 851 7.62 -38.66 -25.05
CA TYR A 851 6.18 -38.91 -25.18
C TYR A 851 5.52 -38.09 -26.33
N VAL A 852 4.54 -38.65 -27.07
CA VAL A 852 3.87 -38.05 -28.27
C VAL A 852 2.32 -38.19 -28.26
N GLN A 853 1.52 -37.16 -28.62
CA GLN A 853 0.17 -36.86 -28.07
C GLN A 853 -1.14 -37.47 -28.71
N VAL A 854 -2.09 -37.98 -27.88
CA VAL A 854 -3.59 -38.29 -28.03
C VAL A 854 -4.21 -38.53 -26.60
N GLN A 855 -5.40 -37.99 -26.17
CA GLN A 855 -5.87 -37.44 -24.80
C GLN A 855 -6.52 -38.24 -23.56
N GLU A 856 -5.99 -38.08 -22.31
CA GLU A 856 -6.52 -38.05 -20.86
C GLU A 856 -7.13 -39.28 -20.08
N LEU A 857 -6.79 -39.70 -18.82
CA LEU A 857 -6.31 -39.05 -17.54
C LEU A 857 -5.83 -40.07 -16.42
N ALA A 858 -5.10 -39.63 -15.34
CA ALA A 858 -4.86 -40.18 -13.95
C ALA A 858 -3.49 -40.82 -13.41
N ARG A 859 -2.49 -40.01 -12.95
CA ARG A 859 -1.59 -40.11 -11.70
C ARG A 859 -0.88 -38.77 -11.28
N LEU A 860 0.47 -38.57 -11.35
CA LEU A 860 1.23 -37.25 -11.25
C LEU A 860 2.69 -37.32 -11.80
N PHE A 861 3.14 -36.34 -12.63
CA PHE A 861 4.45 -36.20 -13.35
C PHE A 861 4.74 -34.75 -13.83
N LEU A 862 6.00 -34.38 -14.12
CA LEU A 862 6.40 -33.08 -14.75
C LEU A 862 6.52 -33.22 -16.29
N VAL A 863 6.13 -32.20 -17.06
CA VAL A 863 6.08 -32.27 -18.54
C VAL A 863 6.88 -31.13 -19.21
N TYR A 864 7.53 -31.44 -20.33
CA TYR A 864 8.21 -30.50 -21.21
C TYR A 864 7.63 -30.60 -22.63
N ARG A 865 7.51 -29.47 -23.35
CA ARG A 865 7.00 -29.42 -24.74
C ARG A 865 7.90 -28.56 -25.65
N PRO A 866 8.05 -28.87 -26.94
CA PRO A 866 8.95 -28.15 -27.85
C PRO A 866 8.58 -26.67 -28.02
N ASN A 867 7.30 -26.30 -27.92
CA ASN A 867 6.83 -24.94 -28.17
C ASN A 867 6.70 -24.04 -26.93
N THR A 868 6.60 -24.61 -25.72
CA THR A 868 6.46 -23.84 -24.46
C THR A 868 7.60 -24.07 -23.47
N GLY A 869 8.30 -25.21 -23.55
CA GLY A 869 9.36 -25.58 -22.61
C GLY A 869 8.80 -26.37 -21.44
N ARG A 870 9.33 -26.14 -20.24
CA ARG A 870 8.86 -26.75 -18.99
C ARG A 870 7.44 -26.28 -18.65
N GLN A 871 6.55 -27.21 -18.33
CA GLN A 871 5.24 -26.89 -17.77
C GLN A 871 5.28 -26.91 -16.24
N LEU A 872 4.70 -25.91 -15.58
CA LEU A 872 4.64 -25.84 -14.12
C LEU A 872 3.54 -26.75 -13.54
N LYS A 873 2.45 -26.93 -14.28
CA LYS A 873 1.38 -27.88 -13.93
C LYS A 873 1.90 -29.31 -14.09
N LEU A 874 1.90 -30.08 -13.00
CA LEU A 874 2.15 -31.51 -13.05
C LEU A 874 0.97 -32.21 -13.73
N GLU A 875 1.22 -32.94 -14.82
CA GLU A 875 0.20 -33.78 -15.48
C GLU A 875 0.22 -35.18 -14.90
N THR A 876 -0.91 -35.85 -14.91
CA THR A 876 -1.09 -37.08 -14.16
C THR A 876 -0.52 -38.29 -14.97
N TYR A 877 0.09 -39.37 -14.44
CA TYR A 877 0.73 -40.41 -15.30
C TYR A 877 -0.18 -40.99 -16.38
N ALA A 878 -1.44 -41.28 -16.05
CA ALA A 878 -2.42 -41.70 -17.05
C ALA A 878 -3.14 -40.53 -17.77
N ASP A 879 -2.93 -39.24 -17.37
CA ASP A 879 -2.94 -38.17 -18.39
C ASP A 879 -1.88 -38.59 -19.37
N ILE A 880 -0.62 -38.57 -18.99
CA ILE A 880 0.50 -38.76 -19.91
C ILE A 880 0.36 -40.04 -20.74
N LYS A 881 -0.16 -41.15 -20.21
CA LYS A 881 -0.22 -42.45 -20.89
C LYS A 881 -1.45 -42.68 -21.79
N LYS A 882 -2.53 -41.91 -21.60
CA LYS A 882 -3.68 -41.87 -22.52
C LYS A 882 -3.87 -40.48 -23.15
N LYS A 883 -2.98 -39.50 -22.85
CA LYS A 883 -2.65 -38.21 -23.50
C LYS A 883 -1.45 -38.32 -24.44
N PHE A 884 -0.56 -39.30 -24.26
CA PHE A 884 0.64 -39.48 -25.08
C PHE A 884 1.10 -40.96 -25.10
N LYS A 885 1.72 -41.39 -26.19
CA LYS A 885 2.44 -42.66 -26.30
C LYS A 885 3.91 -42.43 -25.91
N LYS A 886 4.46 -43.24 -25.00
CA LYS A 886 5.92 -43.29 -24.74
C LYS A 886 6.63 -43.86 -25.96
N VAL A 887 7.74 -43.26 -26.37
CA VAL A 887 8.52 -43.62 -27.57
C VAL A 887 10.03 -43.61 -27.26
N LEU A 888 10.85 -44.14 -28.17
CA LEU A 888 12.30 -43.99 -28.06
C LEU A 888 12.71 -42.54 -28.40
N SER A 889 13.88 -42.13 -27.94
CA SER A 889 14.43 -40.79 -28.23
C SER A 889 14.66 -40.57 -29.72
N GLU A 890 15.03 -41.62 -30.47
CA GLU A 890 15.21 -41.57 -31.92
C GLU A 890 13.89 -41.30 -32.66
N ASP A 891 12.80 -41.96 -32.27
CA ASP A 891 11.44 -41.73 -32.82
C ASP A 891 10.95 -40.30 -32.50
N ALA A 892 11.19 -39.83 -31.27
CA ALA A 892 10.74 -38.51 -30.82
C ALA A 892 11.46 -37.35 -31.52
N LYS A 893 12.74 -37.54 -31.87
CA LYS A 893 13.66 -36.51 -32.35
C LYS A 893 13.09 -35.69 -33.52
N GLN A 894 12.63 -36.36 -34.58
CA GLN A 894 12.16 -35.65 -35.78
C GLN A 894 10.87 -34.86 -35.50
N HIS A 895 9.91 -35.46 -34.79
CA HIS A 895 8.66 -34.80 -34.41
C HIS A 895 8.89 -33.59 -33.50
N TRP A 896 9.82 -33.68 -32.54
CA TRP A 896 10.19 -32.57 -31.66
C TRP A 896 10.82 -31.42 -32.45
N ILE A 897 11.80 -31.74 -33.31
CA ILE A 897 12.51 -30.77 -34.14
C ILE A 897 11.55 -30.02 -35.08
N ASP A 898 10.62 -30.72 -35.72
CA ASP A 898 9.69 -30.08 -36.67
C ASP A 898 8.62 -29.26 -35.96
N GLN A 899 8.08 -29.73 -34.81
CA GLN A 899 7.17 -28.92 -33.99
C GLN A 899 7.87 -27.69 -33.41
N TYR A 900 9.13 -27.79 -32.98
CA TYR A 900 9.96 -26.68 -32.49
C TYR A 900 10.23 -25.62 -33.57
N LYS A 901 10.48 -26.05 -34.83
CA LYS A 901 10.62 -25.16 -35.99
C LYS A 901 9.29 -24.52 -36.38
N SER A 902 8.23 -25.30 -36.59
CA SER A 902 6.93 -24.78 -37.04
C SER A 902 6.30 -23.82 -36.04
N SER A 903 6.37 -24.11 -34.74
CA SER A 903 5.80 -23.26 -33.68
C SER A 903 6.44 -21.86 -33.58
N ALA A 904 7.57 -21.60 -34.24
CA ALA A 904 8.13 -20.25 -34.33
C ALA A 904 7.26 -19.28 -35.18
N GLN A 905 6.40 -19.79 -36.07
CA GLN A 905 5.56 -18.97 -36.98
C GLN A 905 4.14 -19.52 -37.22
N ILE A 906 3.88 -20.79 -36.93
CA ILE A 906 2.62 -21.51 -37.19
C ILE A 906 1.96 -21.87 -35.86
N CYS A 907 0.77 -21.33 -35.59
CA CYS A 907 0.01 -21.63 -34.38
C CYS A 907 -0.39 -23.11 -34.30
N SER A 908 -0.59 -23.64 -33.09
CA SER A 908 -0.94 -25.04 -32.84
C SER A 908 -2.17 -25.49 -33.63
N HIS A 909 -3.18 -24.63 -33.76
CA HIS A 909 -4.36 -24.85 -34.60
C HIS A 909 -3.99 -25.17 -36.06
N ALA A 910 -3.15 -24.34 -36.68
CA ALA A 910 -2.76 -24.53 -38.08
C ALA A 910 -1.78 -25.70 -38.27
N TYR A 911 -0.95 -26.00 -37.27
CA TYR A 911 -0.05 -27.15 -37.27
C TYR A 911 -0.82 -28.47 -37.18
N TRP A 912 -1.73 -28.62 -36.21
CA TRP A 912 -2.45 -29.88 -35.97
C TRP A 912 -3.72 -30.05 -36.82
N ARG A 913 -4.45 -28.97 -37.13
CA ARG A 913 -5.75 -29.03 -37.84
C ARG A 913 -5.65 -28.53 -39.30
N GLY A 914 -4.43 -28.22 -39.78
CA GLY A 914 -4.15 -27.69 -41.13
C GLY A 914 -4.73 -26.29 -41.44
N ASN A 915 -5.54 -25.73 -40.55
CA ASN A 915 -6.18 -24.43 -40.71
C ASN A 915 -6.44 -23.77 -39.35
N CYS A 916 -6.72 -22.47 -39.34
CA CYS A 916 -7.09 -21.75 -38.12
C CYS A 916 -8.20 -20.72 -38.41
N LYS A 917 -9.32 -20.81 -37.68
CA LYS A 917 -10.48 -19.91 -37.77
C LYS A 917 -10.12 -18.42 -37.56
N LYS A 918 -9.10 -18.13 -36.75
CA LYS A 918 -8.60 -16.76 -36.52
C LYS A 918 -7.78 -16.29 -37.75
N ALA A 919 -6.84 -17.12 -38.24
CA ALA A 919 -6.00 -16.83 -39.41
C ALA A 919 -6.79 -16.66 -40.73
N SER A 920 -7.79 -17.50 -40.99
CA SER A 920 -8.60 -17.44 -42.22
C SER A 920 -9.46 -16.18 -42.35
N VAL A 921 -9.69 -15.46 -41.24
CA VAL A 921 -10.39 -14.16 -41.21
C VAL A 921 -9.39 -12.98 -41.23
N GLY A 922 -8.10 -13.25 -41.39
CA GLY A 922 -7.03 -12.24 -41.42
C GLY A 922 -6.62 -11.70 -40.04
N LEU A 923 -6.99 -12.41 -38.96
CA LEU A 923 -6.54 -12.14 -37.60
C LEU A 923 -5.35 -13.05 -37.27
N GLN A 924 -4.31 -12.53 -36.62
CA GLN A 924 -3.20 -13.38 -36.18
C GLN A 924 -3.66 -14.30 -35.03
N CYS A 925 -3.11 -15.51 -35.00
CA CYS A 925 -3.35 -16.49 -33.94
C CYS A 925 -2.00 -16.87 -33.33
N GLU A 926 -1.88 -16.75 -32.01
CA GLU A 926 -0.62 -16.92 -31.29
C GLU A 926 -0.63 -18.11 -30.30
N VAL A 927 -1.72 -18.90 -30.33
CA VAL A 927 -1.88 -20.11 -29.50
C VAL A 927 -0.87 -21.16 -29.94
N GLY A 928 -0.09 -21.67 -28.99
CA GLY A 928 1.03 -22.56 -29.22
C GLY A 928 2.21 -21.96 -29.98
N LEU A 929 2.25 -20.64 -30.27
CA LEU A 929 3.44 -20.01 -30.87
C LEU A 929 4.56 -19.91 -29.83
N ARG A 930 5.73 -20.42 -30.23
CA ARG A 930 7.00 -20.40 -29.49
C ARG A 930 7.66 -19.02 -29.50
N CYS A 931 7.39 -18.20 -30.51
CA CYS A 931 7.91 -16.83 -30.64
C CYS A 931 6.77 -15.81 -30.61
N ARG A 932 6.78 -14.90 -29.63
CA ARG A 932 5.78 -13.82 -29.47
C ARG A 932 6.43 -12.45 -29.66
N THR A 933 5.74 -11.53 -30.34
CA THR A 933 6.24 -10.16 -30.59
C THR A 933 5.51 -9.13 -29.76
N TYR A 934 6.27 -8.40 -28.95
CA TYR A 934 5.81 -7.46 -27.95
C TYR A 934 6.28 -6.03 -28.25
N TYR A 935 5.45 -5.05 -27.88
CA TYR A 935 5.75 -3.62 -28.04
C TYR A 935 5.74 -2.95 -26.67
N VAL A 936 6.88 -2.35 -26.28
CA VAL A 936 7.10 -1.83 -24.92
C VAL A 936 7.50 -0.36 -24.99
N LEU A 937 6.67 0.50 -24.38
CA LEU A 937 6.84 1.96 -24.37
C LEU A 937 7.53 2.41 -23.07
N CYS A 938 8.72 2.99 -23.18
CA CYS A 938 9.65 3.26 -22.08
C CYS A 938 10.06 4.75 -22.02
N GLY A 939 10.81 5.14 -20.99
CA GLY A 939 11.27 6.52 -20.78
C GLY A 939 10.19 7.43 -20.18
N SER A 940 10.09 8.65 -20.70
CA SER A 940 9.22 9.75 -20.21
C SER A 940 7.72 9.53 -20.50
N VAL A 941 7.17 8.34 -20.23
CA VAL A 941 5.82 7.95 -20.65
C VAL A 941 4.71 8.81 -20.04
N LEU A 942 4.95 9.46 -18.89
CA LEU A 942 4.03 10.44 -18.31
C LEU A 942 3.80 11.68 -19.19
N SER A 943 4.78 12.12 -19.99
CA SER A 943 4.66 13.34 -20.79
C SER A 943 3.73 13.22 -22.01
N VAL A 944 3.47 11.99 -22.46
CA VAL A 944 2.60 11.65 -23.62
C VAL A 944 1.38 10.82 -23.20
N TRP A 945 1.06 10.79 -21.91
CA TRP A 945 0.16 9.81 -21.31
C TRP A 945 -1.29 9.97 -21.76
N ASN A 946 -1.78 11.21 -21.89
CA ASN A 946 -3.15 11.49 -22.33
C ASN A 946 -3.32 11.12 -23.81
N GLU A 947 -2.29 11.38 -24.60
CA GLU A 947 -2.21 11.15 -26.04
C GLU A 947 -2.20 9.64 -26.33
N VAL A 948 -1.41 8.87 -25.58
CA VAL A 948 -1.42 7.41 -25.59
C VAL A 948 -2.78 6.86 -25.14
N GLU A 949 -3.40 7.39 -24.08
CA GLU A 949 -4.75 6.96 -23.63
C GLU A 949 -5.82 7.19 -24.72
N VAL A 950 -5.77 8.31 -25.44
CA VAL A 950 -6.67 8.62 -26.57
C VAL A 950 -6.50 7.66 -27.76
N VAL A 951 -5.28 7.22 -28.06
CA VAL A 951 -5.01 6.25 -29.15
C VAL A 951 -5.39 4.81 -28.74
N LEU A 952 -5.26 4.46 -27.47
CA LEU A 952 -5.53 3.09 -26.99
C LEU A 952 -7.03 2.81 -26.77
N THR A 953 -7.79 3.77 -26.24
CA THR A 953 -9.22 3.63 -25.90
C THR A 953 -10.12 3.11 -27.04
N PRO A 954 -9.96 3.50 -28.33
CA PRO A 954 -10.92 3.15 -29.37
C PRO A 954 -10.76 1.75 -30.01
N VAL A 955 -9.68 1.02 -29.70
CA VAL A 955 -9.22 -0.12 -30.50
C VAL A 955 -9.73 -1.47 -29.98
N SER A 956 -9.92 -1.62 -28.67
CA SER A 956 -10.23 -2.90 -28.04
C SER A 956 -11.71 -3.01 -27.68
N GLY A 957 -12.40 -4.04 -28.20
CA GLY A 957 -13.73 -4.44 -27.73
C GLY A 957 -13.67 -5.22 -26.41
N THR A 958 -12.50 -5.75 -26.07
CA THR A 958 -12.13 -6.34 -24.78
C THR A 958 -11.42 -5.30 -23.90
N ASN A 959 -11.53 -5.44 -22.57
CA ASN A 959 -10.85 -4.55 -21.61
C ASN A 959 -9.34 -4.90 -21.50
N VAL A 960 -8.59 -4.71 -22.58
CA VAL A 960 -7.11 -4.87 -22.58
C VAL A 960 -6.50 -3.77 -21.70
N LYS A 961 -6.28 -4.08 -20.42
CA LYS A 961 -5.48 -3.25 -19.50
C LYS A 961 -4.10 -3.04 -20.12
N VAL A 962 -3.54 -1.85 -19.92
CA VAL A 962 -2.14 -1.58 -20.27
C VAL A 962 -1.28 -2.06 -19.11
N GLN A 963 -0.66 -3.23 -19.27
CA GLN A 963 0.20 -3.83 -18.26
C GLN A 963 1.59 -3.19 -18.27
N ILE A 964 2.29 -3.33 -17.14
CA ILE A 964 3.63 -2.79 -16.91
C ILE A 964 4.58 -3.98 -16.85
N VAL A 965 5.69 -3.86 -17.56
CA VAL A 965 6.51 -5.02 -17.93
C VAL A 965 7.96 -4.66 -17.79
N ARG A 966 8.67 -5.51 -17.05
CA ARG A 966 10.12 -5.58 -16.97
C ARG A 966 10.58 -6.71 -17.88
N LEU A 967 11.68 -6.48 -18.59
CA LEU A 967 12.28 -7.50 -19.44
C LEU A 967 13.80 -7.42 -19.38
N ARG A 968 14.44 -8.58 -19.24
CA ARG A 968 15.88 -8.77 -19.36
C ARG A 968 16.15 -9.42 -20.70
N THR A 969 16.94 -8.75 -21.53
CA THR A 969 17.36 -9.27 -22.85
C THR A 969 18.56 -10.22 -22.73
N GLU A 970 18.80 -11.02 -23.77
CA GLU A 970 19.99 -11.88 -23.88
C GLU A 970 21.32 -11.09 -23.76
N ASP A 971 21.37 -9.86 -24.29
CA ASP A 971 22.51 -8.93 -24.13
C ASP A 971 22.56 -8.25 -22.75
N GLY A 972 21.71 -8.66 -21.81
CA GLY A 972 21.68 -8.17 -20.43
C GLY A 972 21.02 -6.80 -20.25
N GLN A 973 20.58 -6.12 -21.31
CA GLN A 973 19.86 -4.85 -21.20
C GLN A 973 18.53 -5.08 -20.46
N ARG A 974 18.40 -4.45 -19.29
CA ARG A 974 17.15 -4.33 -18.53
C ARG A 974 16.31 -3.20 -19.12
N ILE A 975 15.06 -3.49 -19.49
CA ILE A 975 14.12 -2.51 -20.04
C ILE A 975 12.81 -2.62 -19.24
N VAL A 976 12.21 -1.49 -18.87
CA VAL A 976 10.90 -1.44 -18.20
C VAL A 976 10.02 -0.40 -18.86
N GLY A 977 8.77 -0.79 -19.11
CA GLY A 977 7.80 0.11 -19.71
C GLY A 977 6.38 -0.43 -19.73
N LYS A 978 5.54 0.20 -20.55
CA LYS A 978 4.16 -0.23 -20.78
C LYS A 978 4.09 -1.17 -21.97
N LEU A 979 3.66 -2.39 -21.72
CA LEU A 979 3.36 -3.36 -22.76
C LEU A 979 1.97 -3.08 -23.35
N LYS A 980 1.83 -3.29 -24.66
CA LYS A 980 0.52 -3.57 -25.25
C LYS A 980 0.46 -5.00 -25.80
N GLY A 981 -0.46 -5.79 -25.24
CA GLY A 981 -0.96 -7.01 -25.88
C GLY A 981 -1.51 -6.72 -27.28
N PHE A 982 -1.14 -7.59 -28.21
CA PHE A 982 -1.14 -7.48 -29.67
C PHE A 982 -1.83 -6.29 -30.38
N LEU A 983 -1.09 -5.65 -31.30
CA LEU A 983 -1.61 -4.72 -32.31
C LEU A 983 -1.62 -5.41 -33.68
N GLY A 984 -2.80 -5.77 -34.19
CA GLY A 984 -2.94 -6.12 -35.61
C GLY A 984 -2.41 -4.99 -36.50
N LYS A 985 -1.73 -5.32 -37.61
CA LYS A 985 -0.89 -4.41 -38.42
C LYS A 985 -1.54 -3.04 -38.72
N THR A 986 -2.86 -3.01 -38.97
CA THR A 986 -3.65 -1.80 -39.20
C THR A 986 -3.59 -0.78 -38.05
N SER A 987 -3.52 -1.22 -36.79
CA SER A 987 -3.47 -0.34 -35.63
C SER A 987 -2.05 0.03 -35.20
N LEU A 988 -1.03 -0.76 -35.57
CA LEU A 988 0.37 -0.39 -35.39
C LEU A 988 0.74 0.79 -36.31
N LEU A 989 0.30 0.73 -37.58
CA LEU A 989 0.38 1.85 -38.52
C LEU A 989 -0.32 3.11 -37.98
N GLY A 990 -1.50 2.96 -37.36
CA GLY A 990 -2.20 4.07 -36.70
C GLY A 990 -1.41 4.69 -35.54
N PHE A 991 -0.74 3.87 -34.72
CA PHE A 991 0.09 4.31 -33.60
C PHE A 991 1.33 5.07 -34.09
N LEU A 992 2.08 4.49 -35.03
CA LEU A 992 3.29 5.09 -35.62
C LEU A 992 2.98 6.39 -36.39
N PHE A 993 1.89 6.42 -37.17
CA PHE A 993 1.48 7.62 -37.91
C PHE A 993 1.04 8.76 -36.98
N PHE A 994 0.41 8.45 -35.84
CA PHE A 994 0.07 9.44 -34.83
C PHE A 994 1.33 10.02 -34.15
N PHE A 995 2.31 9.18 -33.78
CA PHE A 995 3.58 9.66 -33.24
C PHE A 995 4.30 10.56 -34.27
N LEU A 996 4.45 10.13 -35.52
CA LEU A 996 5.05 10.95 -36.58
C LEU A 996 4.32 12.29 -36.76
N TYR A 997 2.99 12.30 -36.72
CA TYR A 997 2.22 13.54 -36.78
C TYR A 997 2.45 14.46 -35.56
N PHE A 998 2.45 13.90 -34.35
CA PHE A 998 2.60 14.70 -33.12
C PHE A 998 3.99 15.36 -33.03
N PHE A 999 5.05 14.58 -33.23
CA PHE A 999 6.44 15.02 -33.05
C PHE A 999 6.98 15.90 -34.20
N PHE A 1000 6.51 15.71 -35.45
CA PHE A 1000 6.99 16.50 -36.61
C PHE A 1000 6.02 17.60 -37.09
N PHE A 1001 4.74 17.56 -36.75
CA PHE A 1001 3.71 18.46 -37.34
C PHE A 1001 2.84 19.22 -36.33
N SER A 1002 3.29 19.40 -35.08
CA SER A 1002 2.62 20.24 -34.06
C SER A 1002 3.28 21.61 -33.90
N PRO A 1003 2.92 22.64 -34.71
CA PRO A 1003 3.44 23.98 -34.48
C PRO A 1003 2.82 24.63 -33.24
N PRO A 1004 3.50 25.59 -32.59
CA PRO A 1004 2.89 26.40 -31.54
C PRO A 1004 1.68 27.18 -32.12
N PRO A 1005 0.58 27.34 -31.36
CA PRO A 1005 -0.65 27.92 -31.89
C PRO A 1005 -0.49 29.42 -32.19
N PRO A 1006 -0.70 29.88 -33.45
CA PRO A 1006 -0.48 31.28 -33.81
C PRO A 1006 -1.51 32.22 -33.16
N PHE A 1007 -1.08 33.44 -32.85
CA PHE A 1007 -1.86 34.48 -32.16
C PHE A 1007 -3.17 34.85 -32.91
N LEU A 1008 -4.29 34.22 -32.53
CA LEU A 1008 -5.59 34.46 -33.15
C LEU A 1008 -6.25 35.76 -32.65
N ASN A 1009 -5.99 36.83 -33.40
CA ASN A 1009 -6.37 38.22 -33.12
C ASN A 1009 -7.84 38.40 -32.68
N LYS A 1010 -8.05 39.13 -31.56
CA LYS A 1010 -9.29 39.21 -30.76
C LYS A 1010 -10.55 39.62 -31.56
N LYS A 1011 -10.43 40.33 -32.69
CA LYS A 1011 -11.56 40.90 -33.45
C LYS A 1011 -12.56 39.84 -34.00
N LYS A 1012 -12.14 38.61 -34.36
CA LYS A 1012 -13.06 37.59 -34.91
C LYS A 1012 -14.05 37.00 -33.88
N LYS A 1013 -13.74 37.03 -32.57
CA LYS A 1013 -14.56 36.36 -31.52
C LYS A 1013 -15.93 37.03 -31.31
N LYS A 1014 -16.03 38.37 -31.43
CA LYS A 1014 -17.30 39.13 -31.25
C LYS A 1014 -18.37 38.79 -32.32
N LYS A 1015 -18.01 38.55 -33.59
CA LYS A 1015 -18.97 38.29 -34.68
C LYS A 1015 -19.72 36.93 -34.53
N ASN A 1016 -19.06 35.90 -33.99
CA ASN A 1016 -19.70 34.58 -33.81
C ASN A 1016 -20.72 34.52 -32.65
N ASN A 1017 -20.50 35.26 -31.56
CA ASN A 1017 -21.44 35.25 -30.43
C ASN A 1017 -22.80 35.91 -30.78
N LYS A 1018 -22.83 36.95 -31.62
CA LYS A 1018 -24.10 37.51 -32.14
C LYS A 1018 -24.89 36.49 -32.98
N LYS A 1019 -24.23 35.64 -33.79
CA LYS A 1019 -24.90 34.55 -34.53
C LYS A 1019 -25.42 33.43 -33.61
N LYS A 1020 -24.65 33.02 -32.59
CA LYS A 1020 -25.11 32.01 -31.61
C LYS A 1020 -26.34 32.46 -30.81
N LYS A 1021 -26.38 33.72 -30.30
CA LYS A 1021 -27.56 34.22 -29.56
C LYS A 1021 -28.85 34.22 -30.41
N LYS A 1022 -28.82 34.66 -31.68
CA LYS A 1022 -30.00 34.61 -32.57
C LYS A 1022 -30.54 33.18 -32.78
N LEU A 1023 -29.65 32.19 -32.95
CA LEU A 1023 -30.07 30.79 -33.15
C LEU A 1023 -30.75 30.19 -31.91
N PHE A 1024 -30.27 30.53 -30.70
CA PHE A 1024 -30.83 30.01 -29.45
C PHE A 1024 -32.25 30.55 -29.16
N ILE A 1025 -32.50 31.82 -29.48
CA ILE A 1025 -33.83 32.45 -29.35
C ILE A 1025 -34.83 31.78 -30.31
N PHE A 1026 -34.43 31.52 -31.57
CA PHE A 1026 -35.28 30.86 -32.55
C PHE A 1026 -35.70 29.43 -32.13
N LEU A 1027 -34.82 28.70 -31.45
CA LEU A 1027 -35.10 27.34 -30.96
C LEU A 1027 -36.05 27.31 -29.75
N LYS A 1028 -36.08 28.35 -28.89
CA LYS A 1028 -37.04 28.43 -27.77
C LYS A 1028 -38.49 28.60 -28.26
N LYS A 1029 -38.75 29.35 -29.33
CA LYS A 1029 -40.12 29.63 -29.82
C LYS A 1029 -40.87 28.43 -30.43
N LYS A 1030 -40.20 27.31 -30.78
CA LYS A 1030 -40.85 26.11 -31.38
C LYS A 1030 -41.15 24.97 -30.39
N LYS A 1031 -41.32 25.25 -29.10
CA LYS A 1031 -41.51 24.22 -28.05
C LYS A 1031 -42.87 24.21 -27.34
N LYS A 1032 -43.90 24.91 -27.86
CA LYS A 1032 -45.31 24.79 -27.43
C LYS A 1032 -46.21 24.40 -28.62
N GLN A 1033 -46.60 23.13 -28.72
CA GLN A 1033 -47.84 22.60 -29.32
C GLN A 1033 -47.87 21.05 -29.23
N THR A 1034 -49.05 20.45 -29.28
CA THR A 1034 -49.40 19.09 -28.81
C THR A 1034 -49.32 17.98 -29.90
N PRO A 1035 -49.45 16.68 -29.55
CA PRO A 1035 -48.95 15.57 -30.40
C PRO A 1035 -50.01 14.64 -31.05
N LYS A 1036 -49.69 14.10 -32.24
CA LYS A 1036 -50.13 12.80 -32.86
C LYS A 1036 -49.43 12.64 -34.24
N PRO A 1037 -49.45 11.49 -34.95
CA PRO A 1037 -48.95 10.19 -34.48
C PRO A 1037 -47.86 9.53 -35.40
N TYR A 1038 -47.46 8.32 -35.01
CA TYR A 1038 -46.24 7.53 -35.31
C TYR A 1038 -45.56 7.50 -36.71
N LYS A 1039 -46.24 7.68 -37.86
CA LYS A 1039 -45.72 7.21 -39.18
C LYS A 1039 -44.43 7.92 -39.70
N LYS A 1040 -43.99 9.04 -39.12
CA LYS A 1040 -42.79 9.81 -39.58
C LYS A 1040 -41.41 9.32 -39.06
N LYS A 1041 -41.33 8.34 -38.13
CA LYS A 1041 -40.03 7.85 -37.58
C LYS A 1041 -39.16 7.07 -38.59
N LYS A 1042 -39.70 6.11 -39.37
CA LYS A 1042 -38.91 5.26 -40.30
C LYS A 1042 -38.21 6.09 -41.42
N LYS A 1043 -38.90 7.04 -42.08
CA LYS A 1043 -38.29 7.92 -43.11
C LYS A 1043 -37.15 8.80 -42.54
N LYS A 1044 -37.23 9.27 -41.28
CA LYS A 1044 -36.11 9.99 -40.62
C LYS A 1044 -34.89 9.10 -40.34
N LYS A 1045 -35.06 7.83 -39.93
CA LYS A 1045 -33.94 6.87 -39.77
C LYS A 1045 -33.22 6.60 -41.12
N LYS A 1046 -33.95 6.35 -42.22
CA LYS A 1046 -33.32 6.16 -43.57
C LYS A 1046 -32.56 7.42 -44.04
N LYS A 1047 -33.10 8.64 -43.90
CA LYS A 1047 -32.35 9.89 -44.23
C LYS A 1047 -31.11 10.11 -43.34
N LYS A 1048 -31.15 9.77 -42.03
CA LYS A 1048 -29.94 9.81 -41.17
C LYS A 1048 -28.86 8.79 -41.61
N LYS A 1049 -29.21 7.54 -41.95
CA LYS A 1049 -28.24 6.55 -42.49
C LYS A 1049 -27.61 7.03 -43.81
N LYS A 1050 -28.38 7.50 -44.81
CA LYS A 1050 -27.80 8.06 -46.06
C LYS A 1050 -26.90 9.28 -45.80
N LYS A 1051 -27.25 10.19 -44.87
CA LYS A 1051 -26.38 11.34 -44.55
C LYS A 1051 -25.08 10.93 -43.82
N LYS A 1052 -25.12 9.94 -42.90
CA LYS A 1052 -23.89 9.36 -42.32
C LYS A 1052 -23.01 8.67 -43.38
N LYS A 1053 -23.57 7.92 -44.34
CA LYS A 1053 -22.76 7.30 -45.42
C LYS A 1053 -22.11 8.37 -46.32
N LYS A 1054 -22.84 9.40 -46.76
CA LYS A 1054 -22.22 10.53 -47.52
C LYS A 1054 -21.11 11.24 -46.73
N ILE A 1055 -21.24 11.41 -45.41
CA ILE A 1055 -20.18 12.01 -44.57
C ILE A 1055 -18.95 11.08 -44.46
N LYS A 1056 -19.13 9.77 -44.25
CA LYS A 1056 -18.00 8.81 -44.27
C LYS A 1056 -17.28 8.82 -45.61
N ASN A 1057 -18.01 8.75 -46.73
CA ASN A 1057 -17.42 8.79 -48.08
C ASN A 1057 -16.69 10.12 -48.35
N PHE A 1058 -17.21 11.26 -47.88
CA PHE A 1058 -16.55 12.57 -48.03
C PHE A 1058 -15.23 12.64 -47.26
N PHE A 1059 -15.20 12.16 -46.00
CA PHE A 1059 -13.96 12.06 -45.23
C PHE A 1059 -12.96 11.07 -45.86
N PHE A 1060 -13.43 9.93 -46.37
CA PHE A 1060 -12.57 8.94 -47.03
C PHE A 1060 -11.95 9.48 -48.33
N PHE A 1061 -12.71 10.21 -49.15
CA PHE A 1061 -12.19 10.90 -50.32
C PHE A 1061 -11.16 11.97 -49.96
N PHE A 1062 -11.43 12.78 -48.93
CA PHE A 1062 -10.48 13.78 -48.44
C PHE A 1062 -9.19 13.14 -47.88
N PHE A 1063 -9.31 11.98 -47.23
CA PHE A 1063 -8.17 11.19 -46.74
C PHE A 1063 -7.31 10.67 -47.90
N ILE A 1064 -7.91 10.13 -48.96
CA ILE A 1064 -7.18 9.69 -50.18
C ILE A 1064 -6.47 10.87 -50.86
N VAL A 1065 -7.14 12.01 -51.04
CA VAL A 1065 -6.53 13.20 -51.67
C VAL A 1065 -5.39 13.76 -50.81
N PHE A 1066 -5.51 13.71 -49.48
CA PHE A 1066 -4.42 14.08 -48.56
C PHE A 1066 -3.24 13.09 -48.64
N PHE A 1067 -3.52 11.79 -48.66
CA PHE A 1067 -2.50 10.74 -48.76
C PHE A 1067 -1.73 10.80 -50.09
N TYR A 1068 -2.43 11.06 -51.20
CA TYR A 1068 -1.80 11.24 -52.52
C TYR A 1068 -0.90 12.48 -52.55
N LYS A 1069 -1.36 13.61 -51.98
CA LYS A 1069 -0.51 14.80 -51.83
C LYS A 1069 0.68 14.59 -50.91
N LEU A 1070 0.53 13.79 -49.84
CA LEU A 1070 1.62 13.46 -48.93
C LEU A 1070 2.68 12.59 -49.61
N LEU A 1071 2.28 11.57 -50.38
CA LEU A 1071 3.20 10.76 -51.19
C LEU A 1071 3.98 11.61 -52.22
N VAL A 1072 3.30 12.52 -52.92
CA VAL A 1072 3.95 13.48 -53.84
C VAL A 1072 4.92 14.40 -53.10
N LEU A 1073 4.58 14.87 -51.90
CA LEU A 1073 5.47 15.74 -51.09
C LEU A 1073 6.68 15.01 -50.51
N ILE A 1074 6.57 13.70 -50.25
CA ILE A 1074 7.70 12.85 -49.84
C ILE A 1074 8.62 12.63 -51.04
N ARG A 1075 8.06 12.15 -52.17
CA ARG A 1075 8.83 11.85 -53.38
C ARG A 1075 9.56 13.06 -53.97
N THR A 1076 9.05 14.27 -53.78
CA THR A 1076 9.72 15.53 -54.18
C THR A 1076 10.75 16.04 -53.17
N LYS A 1077 10.99 15.33 -52.06
CA LYS A 1077 11.98 15.71 -51.03
C LYS A 1077 13.01 14.63 -50.67
N THR A 1078 12.78 13.36 -51.02
CA THR A 1078 13.68 12.24 -50.66
C THR A 1078 14.56 11.71 -51.80
N GLY A 1079 14.32 12.10 -53.05
CA GLY A 1079 15.16 11.69 -54.19
C GLY A 1079 15.03 10.21 -54.61
N VAL A 1080 13.92 9.55 -54.22
CA VAL A 1080 13.57 8.14 -54.49
C VAL A 1080 12.05 8.06 -54.77
#